data_AF-A0A098C1A9-F1
#
_entry.id   AF-A0A098C1A9-F1
#
_cell.length_a   1.000
_cell.length_b   1.000
_cell.length_c   1.000
_cell.angle_alpha   90.00
_cell.angle_beta   90.00
_cell.angle_gamma   90.00
#
_symmetry.space_group_name_H-M   'P 1'
#
loop_
_entity.id
_entity.type
_entity.pdbx_description
1 polymer ?
#
loop_
_entity_poly.entity_id
_entity_poly.type
_entity_poly.pdbx_seq_one_letter_code
_entity_poly.pdbx_strand_id
1 'polypeptide(L)'
;MNKKLFLSMFAAAGMLLATSCSNDELDVVQSGNEAQVTFSLAAEGGIATRAISDGKSADVLYYAIYDADKKLITTIAGSTNGLLTKPNAFPNKSKQDEVTVTLAKGQEYTAVFWAQDASCDAYTVTAETDGLKIAVDYEGNNNDETRDAFFKAETFNVTGNAKIDVELKRPFAQINVGVTKADWNAAVESGVEITKSKVVIKNVATSINLLDGTVSGEEEVTYDFATIPAKFTPVETLEVDVNRDGAIQEEEKYVYLSMSYILTDNHADRTTLEADGLQFTFSPANGEDIIFDEGLHAVPVQRNWRTNILGKILTGDIQFNIVIDEIFYDDYNYPEFEKVTDGVKYDAATKTYYLYSVDGLEWLSKESNTKSNQFSGYTVKLTSDVDMTGISFDPIGKAKAFLGTFDGGNNTISNLTITGTEKSVGLFANARTVKNIKMSNVNITGSDYVGAIVGYGICTKVENCHVDGGTITANVLNKDGGAKVGGIVGYLTSQPDAWVKDSSVKNVTVKGYRDVGGIAGMAQLYSGLCYVDNVSIDNVTVIADMIAEYDESGKEANAGAVVGRNAGATISNETKNNVTVNVYKVENGIATVGTAAGLDYATKNGLEVSLTDDLAISANETTASSGYGATGVSVKNGSVFDGNGNTITVNDANGTWDCAINPQNGTVKNLTVNGAFRGIFMGSADGDVVIDNVVIDNVCYTFNSDGGNKNYGVYISNSTLNGWTSFSDVHKEVIFTNCKFGKGSGGYSYAFCRPYNACVFENCEFAEGFEFDTSRQTSIVFKNCTYGGVKITAENAATLALGETTFFYNGVGSVSFQ
;
A
#
# COMPACT_ATOMS: atom_id res chain seq x y z
N MET A 1 22.85 50.85 37.76
CA MET A 1 21.91 50.54 38.86
C MET A 1 21.82 49.02 38.95
N ASN A 2 22.59 48.42 39.87
CA ASN A 2 22.11 47.78 41.12
C ASN A 2 21.26 46.53 40.84
N LYS A 3 21.80 45.30 40.89
CA LYS A 3 22.41 44.51 42.01
C LYS A 3 21.39 43.60 42.71
N LYS A 4 21.90 42.39 43.04
CA LYS A 4 21.55 41.40 44.10
C LYS A 4 20.93 40.11 43.54
N LEU A 5 21.31 38.88 43.92
CA LEU A 5 22.08 38.30 45.05
C LEU A 5 22.39 36.82 44.66
N PHE A 6 23.62 36.26 44.62
CA PHE A 6 24.51 35.66 45.66
C PHE A 6 23.95 34.56 46.59
N LEU A 7 24.51 33.33 46.48
CA LEU A 7 25.16 32.43 47.49
C LEU A 7 25.31 31.03 46.82
N SER A 8 26.45 30.37 46.55
CA SER A 8 27.72 30.07 47.23
C SER A 8 27.62 29.23 48.51
N MET A 9 28.12 27.98 48.46
CA MET A 9 28.88 27.41 49.56
C MET A 9 30.01 26.52 49.03
N PHE A 10 31.24 26.91 49.40
CA PHE A 10 32.50 26.19 49.29
C PHE A 10 32.65 25.27 50.51
N ALA A 11 33.36 24.14 50.35
CA ALA A 11 34.20 23.59 51.41
C ALA A 11 35.46 22.97 50.79
N ALA A 12 36.61 23.53 51.17
CA ALA A 12 37.94 23.03 50.88
C ALA A 12 38.58 22.51 52.19
N ALA A 13 39.26 21.37 52.12
CA ALA A 13 40.36 20.91 52.97
C ALA A 13 40.88 19.62 52.32
N GLY A 14 42.16 19.39 51.99
CA GLY A 14 43.41 19.87 52.57
C GLY A 14 44.04 18.75 53.38
N MET A 15 44.95 17.95 52.79
CA MET A 15 46.03 17.24 53.50
C MET A 15 47.12 16.76 52.52
N LEU A 16 48.29 17.40 52.59
CA LEU A 16 49.59 16.80 52.29
C LEU A 16 50.02 15.91 53.47
N LEU A 17 50.61 14.73 53.22
CA LEU A 17 51.93 14.30 53.71
C LEU A 17 52.22 12.80 53.40
N ALA A 18 53.22 12.60 52.53
CA ALA A 18 54.27 11.58 52.38
C ALA A 18 54.24 10.21 53.12
N THR A 19 54.47 9.13 52.36
CA THR A 19 55.67 8.25 52.30
C THR A 19 55.24 6.90 51.71
N SER A 20 55.80 6.45 50.59
CA SER A 20 56.98 5.57 50.60
C SER A 20 57.54 5.43 49.19
N CYS A 21 58.82 5.79 49.02
CA CYS A 21 59.60 5.49 47.82
C CYS A 21 59.86 3.98 47.69
N SER A 22 59.90 3.51 46.46
CA SER A 22 60.98 2.65 45.99
C SER A 22 61.30 3.09 44.56
N ASN A 23 62.52 3.62 44.40
CA ASN A 23 63.19 3.87 43.12
C ASN A 23 63.34 2.53 42.35
N ASP A 24 63.65 2.43 41.06
CA ASP A 24 64.61 3.15 40.24
C ASP A 24 64.23 2.92 38.76
N GLU A 25 64.37 3.95 37.92
CA GLU A 25 64.97 3.92 36.57
C GLU A 25 64.66 5.25 35.86
N LEU A 26 65.38 6.30 36.27
CA LEU A 26 65.75 7.40 35.38
C LEU A 26 67.18 7.13 34.95
N ASP A 27 67.38 6.61 33.73
CA ASP A 27 68.47 7.07 32.87
C ASP A 27 68.27 6.58 31.43
N VAL A 28 67.47 7.33 30.66
CA VAL A 28 67.75 7.44 29.22
C VAL A 28 68.01 8.90 28.98
N VAL A 29 69.26 9.22 28.66
CA VAL A 29 69.71 10.53 28.21
C VAL A 29 68.83 10.91 27.02
N GLN A 30 67.80 11.72 27.26
CA GLN A 30 66.92 12.21 26.20
C GLN A 30 67.76 13.09 25.29
N SER A 31 68.09 12.59 24.11
CA SER A 31 68.69 13.44 23.08
C SER A 31 67.71 14.58 22.81
N GLY A 32 68.21 15.79 22.48
CA GLY A 32 67.32 16.92 22.14
C GLY A 32 66.30 16.62 21.03
N ASN A 33 66.49 15.51 20.30
CA ASN A 33 65.72 15.08 19.15
C ASN A 33 64.60 14.06 19.45
N GLU A 34 64.42 13.59 20.69
CA GLU A 34 63.36 12.61 21.06
C GLU A 34 62.33 13.19 22.04
N ALA A 35 61.10 12.69 22.02
CA ALA A 35 59.99 13.09 22.87
C ALA A 35 59.16 11.88 23.34
N GLN A 36 58.57 11.99 24.54
CA GLN A 36 57.61 11.02 25.05
C GLN A 36 56.18 11.38 24.65
N VAL A 37 55.47 10.43 24.04
CA VAL A 37 54.07 10.57 23.66
C VAL A 37 53.25 9.58 24.50
N THR A 38 52.32 10.10 25.30
CA THR A 38 51.38 9.31 26.09
C THR A 38 50.02 9.29 25.42
N PHE A 39 49.43 8.11 25.25
CA PHE A 39 48.08 7.93 24.76
C PHE A 39 47.15 7.62 25.92
N SER A 40 46.10 8.42 26.07
CA SER A 40 44.99 8.18 27.01
C SER A 40 43.88 7.47 26.27
N LEU A 41 43.80 6.16 26.47
CA LEU A 41 42.89 5.27 25.76
C LEU A 41 41.55 5.19 26.49
N ALA A 42 40.46 5.24 25.74
CA ALA A 42 39.11 4.96 26.22
C ALA A 42 38.44 3.94 25.29
N ALA A 43 38.10 2.77 25.79
CA ALA A 43 37.21 1.85 25.08
C ALA A 43 35.78 2.39 25.15
N GLU A 44 35.12 2.53 24.01
CA GLU A 44 33.69 2.83 23.99
C GLU A 44 32.91 1.71 24.70
N GLY A 45 31.71 1.99 25.20
CA GLY A 45 30.90 0.92 25.78
C GLY A 45 29.51 1.37 26.18
N GLY A 46 28.58 0.42 26.14
CA GLY A 46 27.15 0.59 26.38
C GLY A 46 26.79 1.16 27.74
N ILE A 47 25.48 1.27 27.97
CA ILE A 47 24.92 1.63 29.28
C ILE A 47 25.61 0.79 30.35
N ALA A 48 26.19 1.45 31.36
CA ALA A 48 27.10 0.85 32.33
C ALA A 48 26.50 -0.31 33.17
N THR A 49 25.18 -0.54 33.09
CA THR A 49 24.42 -1.56 33.80
C THR A 49 24.19 -2.86 33.03
N ARG A 50 24.51 -2.93 31.73
CA ARG A 50 24.35 -4.15 30.90
C ARG A 50 25.54 -5.09 31.10
N ALA A 51 25.34 -6.41 30.98
CA ALA A 51 26.45 -7.36 30.98
C ALA A 51 26.99 -7.66 29.57
N ILE A 52 26.19 -7.43 28.53
CA ILE A 52 26.56 -7.58 27.11
C ILE A 52 26.91 -6.21 26.52
N SER A 53 28.06 -6.14 25.85
CA SER A 53 28.59 -5.00 25.09
C SER A 53 28.78 -3.70 25.87
N ASP A 54 29.03 -3.83 27.17
CA ASP A 54 29.28 -2.68 28.06
C ASP A 54 30.70 -2.10 27.91
N GLY A 55 31.55 -2.78 27.13
CA GLY A 55 32.93 -2.43 26.84
C GLY A 55 33.91 -2.71 27.98
N LYS A 56 33.51 -3.47 28.99
CA LYS A 56 34.33 -3.77 30.18
C LYS A 56 35.08 -5.11 30.10
N SER A 57 34.88 -5.90 29.05
CA SER A 57 35.53 -7.21 28.86
C SER A 57 36.99 -7.10 28.42
N ALA A 58 37.36 -6.05 27.67
CA ALA A 58 38.72 -5.91 27.18
C ALA A 58 39.75 -5.68 28.32
N ASP A 59 40.76 -6.54 28.40
CA ASP A 59 41.79 -6.53 29.44
C ASP A 59 43.22 -6.81 28.91
N VAL A 60 43.39 -6.91 27.59
CA VAL A 60 44.69 -6.88 26.92
C VAL A 60 44.69 -5.87 25.78
N LEU A 61 45.80 -5.13 25.66
CA LEU A 61 46.00 -4.13 24.60
C LEU A 61 47.22 -4.48 23.77
N TYR A 62 47.05 -4.51 22.46
CA TYR A 62 48.09 -4.61 21.45
C TYR A 62 48.21 -3.29 20.70
N TYR A 63 49.43 -2.86 20.39
CA TYR A 63 49.63 -1.64 19.61
C TYR A 63 50.94 -1.64 18.83
N ALA A 64 50.97 -0.86 17.75
CA ALA A 64 52.12 -0.72 16.87
C ALA A 64 52.24 0.72 16.37
N ILE A 65 53.47 1.17 16.10
CA ILE A 65 53.75 2.53 15.60
C ILE A 65 54.27 2.45 14.17
N TYR A 66 53.69 3.27 13.30
CA TYR A 66 54.04 3.41 11.89
C TYR A 66 54.59 4.81 11.63
N ASP A 67 55.54 4.91 10.71
CA ASP A 67 56.10 6.19 10.27
C ASP A 67 55.14 6.96 9.32
N ALA A 68 55.60 8.11 8.83
CA ALA A 68 54.86 8.96 7.90
C ALA A 68 54.50 8.26 6.57
N ASP A 69 55.30 7.26 6.15
CA ASP A 69 55.06 6.43 4.96
C ASP A 69 54.19 5.19 5.29
N LYS A 70 53.61 5.15 6.49
CA LYS A 70 52.76 4.06 6.99
C LYS A 70 53.51 2.73 7.06
N LYS A 71 54.82 2.76 7.35
CA LYS A 71 55.66 1.57 7.55
C LYS A 71 55.93 1.30 9.02
N LEU A 72 55.85 0.03 9.39
CA LEU A 72 56.04 -0.41 10.78
C LEU A 72 57.43 -0.06 11.30
N ILE A 73 57.47 0.56 12.49
CA ILE A 73 58.71 0.82 13.21
C ILE A 73 58.98 -0.35 14.16
N THR A 74 59.91 -1.22 13.79
CA THR A 74 60.23 -2.44 14.56
C THR A 74 61.17 -2.20 15.74
N THR A 75 61.65 -0.96 15.93
CA THR A 75 62.69 -0.61 16.89
C THR A 75 62.16 0.14 18.12
N ILE A 76 60.84 0.22 18.31
CA ILE A 76 60.26 0.83 19.52
C ILE A 76 60.63 -0.01 20.75
N ALA A 77 61.09 0.64 21.81
CA ALA A 77 61.48 -0.02 23.06
C ALA A 77 60.30 -0.81 23.65
N GLY A 78 60.56 -2.05 24.07
CA GLY A 78 59.55 -2.97 24.61
C GLY A 78 58.73 -3.72 23.55
N SER A 79 58.94 -3.45 22.25
CA SER A 79 58.25 -4.20 21.19
C SER A 79 58.94 -5.53 20.87
N THR A 80 58.17 -6.52 20.43
CA THR A 80 58.65 -7.75 19.80
C THR A 80 58.29 -7.69 18.31
N ASN A 81 59.29 -7.57 17.43
CA ASN A 81 59.10 -7.35 15.99
C ASN A 81 58.14 -6.18 15.66
N GLY A 82 58.16 -5.10 16.45
CA GLY A 82 57.29 -3.93 16.27
C GLY A 82 55.92 -4.01 16.92
N LEU A 83 55.50 -5.17 17.45
CA LEU A 83 54.27 -5.31 18.23
C LEU A 83 54.54 -5.03 19.72
N LEU A 84 53.76 -4.13 20.30
CA LEU A 84 53.73 -3.85 21.74
C LEU A 84 52.49 -4.50 22.36
N THR A 85 52.65 -5.08 23.54
CA THR A 85 51.55 -5.72 24.28
C THR A 85 51.54 -5.23 25.71
N LYS A 86 50.39 -4.77 26.17
CA LYS A 86 50.12 -4.43 27.57
C LYS A 86 49.10 -5.43 28.14
N PRO A 87 49.55 -6.39 28.97
CA PRO A 87 48.63 -7.25 29.71
C PRO A 87 47.96 -6.48 30.84
N ASN A 88 46.74 -6.89 31.25
CA ASN A 88 45.92 -6.23 32.27
C ASN A 88 45.63 -4.76 31.92
N ALA A 89 45.33 -4.50 30.65
CA ALA A 89 44.86 -3.19 30.20
C ALA A 89 43.48 -2.87 30.81
N PHE A 90 43.12 -1.58 30.86
CA PHE A 90 41.83 -1.11 31.38
C PHE A 90 41.51 -1.62 32.81
N PRO A 91 42.41 -1.40 33.78
CA PRO A 91 42.33 -2.01 35.09
C PRO A 91 41.03 -1.69 35.83
N ASN A 92 40.53 -2.64 36.62
CA ASN A 92 39.27 -2.53 37.34
C ASN A 92 38.05 -2.28 36.43
N LYS A 93 38.09 -2.76 35.18
CA LYS A 93 37.00 -2.58 34.22
C LYS A 93 36.67 -1.10 33.97
N SER A 94 37.69 -0.24 34.05
CA SER A 94 37.56 1.22 33.97
C SER A 94 37.21 1.74 32.57
N LYS A 95 37.44 0.91 31.54
CA LYS A 95 37.44 1.30 30.11
C LYS A 95 38.47 2.38 29.76
N GLN A 96 39.31 2.79 30.71
CA GLN A 96 40.33 3.82 30.52
C GLN A 96 41.71 3.29 30.87
N ASP A 97 42.71 3.62 30.05
CA ASP A 97 44.09 3.23 30.30
C ASP A 97 45.10 4.17 29.62
N GLU A 98 46.38 4.08 29.98
CA GLU A 98 47.45 4.88 29.38
C GLU A 98 48.64 4.02 28.92
N VAL A 99 49.22 4.39 27.78
CA VAL A 99 50.50 3.85 27.28
C VAL A 99 51.41 4.99 26.80
N THR A 100 52.72 4.82 26.98
CA THR A 100 53.72 5.83 26.58
C THR A 100 54.75 5.22 25.65
N VAL A 101 55.10 5.95 24.58
CA VAL A 101 56.17 5.60 23.64
C VAL A 101 57.12 6.78 23.46
N THR A 102 58.40 6.50 23.18
CA THR A 102 59.41 7.52 22.87
C THR A 102 59.63 7.57 21.36
N LEU A 103 59.50 8.75 20.75
CA LEU A 103 59.56 8.96 19.30
C LEU A 103 60.45 10.16 18.94
N ALA A 104 61.02 10.16 17.73
CA ALA A 104 61.81 11.28 17.24
C ALA A 104 60.92 12.49 16.90
N LYS A 105 61.36 13.69 17.29
CA LYS A 105 60.69 14.96 17.01
C LYS A 105 60.77 15.34 15.53
N GLY A 106 59.79 16.13 15.08
CA GLY A 106 59.69 16.67 13.72
C GLY A 106 59.15 15.68 12.70
N GLN A 107 58.56 14.56 13.15
CA GLN A 107 58.02 13.50 12.31
C GLN A 107 56.53 13.29 12.57
N GLU A 108 55.83 12.80 11.55
CA GLU A 108 54.48 12.27 11.65
C GLU A 108 54.53 10.77 11.92
N TYR A 109 53.63 10.27 12.75
CA TYR A 109 53.47 8.84 13.04
C TYR A 109 52.00 8.47 13.07
N THR A 110 51.75 7.16 12.96
CA THR A 110 50.43 6.58 13.24
C THR A 110 50.56 5.52 14.32
N ALA A 111 49.83 5.68 15.43
CA ALA A 111 49.70 4.65 16.44
C ALA A 111 48.41 3.87 16.18
N VAL A 112 48.51 2.54 16.11
CA VAL A 112 47.36 1.67 15.89
C VAL A 112 47.20 0.79 17.12
N PHE A 113 45.99 0.80 17.69
CA PHE A 113 45.62 0.13 18.93
C PHE A 113 44.56 -0.95 18.65
N TRP A 114 44.67 -2.06 19.37
CA TRP A 114 43.71 -3.16 19.41
C TRP A 114 43.54 -3.64 20.85
N ALA A 115 42.32 -3.64 21.36
CA ALA A 115 41.97 -4.10 22.70
C ALA A 115 40.95 -5.24 22.60
N GLN A 116 41.15 -6.30 23.39
CA GLN A 116 40.26 -7.46 23.43
C GLN A 116 40.25 -8.07 24.83
N ASP A 117 39.35 -9.02 25.08
CA ASP A 117 39.41 -9.91 26.24
C ASP A 117 40.57 -10.91 26.06
N ALA A 118 41.41 -11.08 27.08
CA ALA A 118 42.56 -11.98 27.06
C ALA A 118 42.18 -13.47 27.00
N SER A 119 40.94 -13.81 27.35
CA SER A 119 40.39 -15.16 27.21
C SER A 119 39.83 -15.46 25.82
N CYS A 120 39.70 -14.45 24.95
CA CYS A 120 39.25 -14.61 23.59
C CYS A 120 40.36 -15.20 22.71
N ASP A 121 40.11 -16.39 22.17
CA ASP A 121 40.99 -17.12 21.26
C ASP A 121 40.67 -16.88 19.77
N ALA A 122 39.60 -16.15 19.47
CA ALA A 122 39.15 -15.85 18.11
C ALA A 122 40.08 -14.92 17.32
N TYR A 123 41.03 -14.24 17.96
CA TYR A 123 41.81 -13.16 17.33
C TYR A 123 43.31 -13.45 17.33
N THR A 124 43.89 -13.46 16.13
CA THR A 124 45.34 -13.47 15.95
C THR A 124 45.83 -12.08 15.55
N VAL A 125 46.66 -11.47 16.40
CA VAL A 125 47.19 -10.11 16.22
C VAL A 125 48.62 -10.15 15.68
N THR A 126 48.86 -9.54 14.51
CA THR A 126 50.18 -9.49 13.88
C THR A 126 50.55 -8.08 13.42
N ALA A 127 51.71 -7.58 13.84
CA ALA A 127 52.30 -6.36 13.29
C ALA A 127 53.10 -6.71 12.03
N GLU A 128 52.63 -6.21 10.88
CA GLU A 128 53.28 -6.37 9.59
C GLU A 128 53.80 -5.03 9.07
N THR A 129 54.65 -5.06 8.05
CA THR A 129 55.29 -3.87 7.48
C THR A 129 54.28 -2.79 7.06
N ASP A 130 53.07 -3.17 6.67
CA ASP A 130 52.02 -2.30 6.13
C ASP A 130 50.71 -2.30 6.96
N GLY A 131 50.73 -2.83 8.18
CA GLY A 131 49.51 -2.84 8.99
C GLY A 131 49.56 -3.66 10.26
N LEU A 132 48.71 -3.28 11.23
CA LEU A 132 48.40 -4.13 12.37
C LEU A 132 47.20 -4.97 11.95
N LYS A 133 47.45 -6.23 11.60
CA LYS A 133 46.44 -7.13 11.02
C LYS A 133 45.84 -8.00 12.10
N ILE A 134 44.53 -8.15 12.03
CA ILE A 134 43.76 -9.08 12.86
C ILE A 134 43.19 -10.13 11.93
N ALA A 135 43.53 -11.39 12.15
CA ALA A 135 42.83 -12.53 11.58
C ALA A 135 41.79 -13.04 12.58
N VAL A 136 40.60 -13.34 12.10
CA VAL A 136 39.44 -13.76 12.90
C VAL A 136 39.17 -15.24 12.64
N ASP A 137 39.13 -16.02 13.71
CA ASP A 137 38.64 -17.39 13.74
C ASP A 137 37.22 -17.41 14.30
N TYR A 138 36.28 -17.80 13.45
CA TYR A 138 34.87 -17.83 13.78
C TYR A 138 34.41 -19.15 14.40
N GLU A 139 35.28 -20.17 14.51
CA GLU A 139 34.97 -21.37 15.28
C GLU A 139 34.66 -20.98 16.73
N GLY A 140 33.48 -21.37 17.22
CA GLY A 140 33.06 -21.03 18.57
C GLY A 140 31.55 -21.09 18.80
N ASN A 141 31.16 -20.71 20.01
CA ASN A 141 29.77 -20.69 20.45
C ASN A 141 29.11 -19.34 20.15
N ASN A 142 27.80 -19.36 19.88
CA ASN A 142 26.98 -18.15 19.84
C ASN A 142 26.93 -17.47 21.22
N ASN A 143 26.44 -16.23 21.30
CA ASN A 143 26.28 -15.50 22.58
C ASN A 143 27.58 -15.36 23.40
N ASP A 144 28.75 -15.36 22.76
CA ASP A 144 30.05 -15.25 23.40
C ASP A 144 30.50 -13.78 23.49
N GLU A 145 30.36 -13.21 24.69
CA GLU A 145 30.72 -11.81 24.96
C GLU A 145 32.24 -11.57 25.01
N THR A 146 33.07 -12.62 25.13
CA THR A 146 34.53 -12.45 25.12
C THR A 146 35.05 -11.95 23.77
N ARG A 147 34.23 -12.10 22.71
CA ARG A 147 34.52 -11.63 21.36
C ARG A 147 34.43 -10.11 21.20
N ASP A 148 33.98 -9.36 22.21
CA ASP A 148 33.98 -7.90 22.11
C ASP A 148 35.42 -7.35 22.00
N ALA A 149 35.64 -6.39 21.11
CA ALA A 149 36.98 -5.84 20.84
C ALA A 149 36.92 -4.40 20.31
N PHE A 150 38.03 -3.67 20.44
CA PHE A 150 38.11 -2.24 20.13
C PHE A 150 39.40 -1.88 19.43
N PHE A 151 39.36 -0.90 18.54
CA PHE A 151 40.53 -0.44 17.81
C PHE A 151 40.50 1.05 17.49
N LYS A 152 41.68 1.61 17.20
CA LYS A 152 41.83 2.95 16.62
C LYS A 152 43.19 3.08 15.95
N ALA A 153 43.22 3.70 14.77
CA ALA A 153 44.43 4.25 14.18
C ALA A 153 44.43 5.78 14.38
N GLU A 154 45.45 6.30 15.05
CA GLU A 154 45.59 7.71 15.38
C GLU A 154 46.86 8.27 14.72
N THR A 155 46.70 9.23 13.80
CA THR A 155 47.83 9.88 13.12
C THR A 155 48.14 11.22 13.81
N PHE A 156 49.40 11.45 14.16
CA PHE A 156 49.81 12.60 14.96
C PHE A 156 51.23 13.06 14.63
N ASN A 157 51.53 14.31 14.95
CA ASN A 157 52.84 14.93 14.75
C ASN A 157 53.59 15.10 16.07
N VAL A 158 54.85 14.66 16.12
CA VAL A 158 55.67 14.74 17.35
C VAL A 158 56.52 16.00 17.31
N THR A 159 56.12 17.03 18.04
CA THR A 159 56.88 18.30 18.16
C THR A 159 57.59 18.43 19.52
N GLY A 160 57.17 17.64 20.50
CA GLY A 160 57.65 17.63 21.88
C GLY A 160 56.88 16.56 22.68
N ASN A 161 57.07 16.52 24.00
CA ASN A 161 56.29 15.61 24.83
C ASN A 161 54.80 15.96 24.71
N ALA A 162 53.94 14.95 24.52
CA ALA A 162 52.52 15.16 24.27
C ALA A 162 51.67 14.09 24.96
N LYS A 163 50.41 14.45 25.24
CA LYS A 163 49.36 13.53 25.64
C LYS A 163 48.25 13.58 24.59
N ILE A 164 47.82 12.43 24.08
CA ILE A 164 46.81 12.29 23.02
C ILE A 164 45.67 11.44 23.57
N ASP A 165 44.46 11.96 23.52
CA ASP A 165 43.26 11.20 23.90
C ASP A 165 42.81 10.36 22.69
N VAL A 166 42.57 9.07 22.91
CA VAL A 166 42.28 8.09 21.87
C VAL A 166 41.05 7.29 22.28
N GLU A 167 39.98 7.42 21.50
CA GLU A 167 38.77 6.63 21.66
C GLU A 167 38.82 5.40 20.75
N LEU A 168 38.71 4.21 21.34
CA LEU A 168 38.72 2.93 20.65
C LEU A 168 37.29 2.49 20.33
N LYS A 169 37.08 2.05 19.08
CA LYS A 169 35.77 1.64 18.56
C LYS A 169 35.74 0.19 18.10
N ARG A 170 34.57 -0.43 18.03
CA ARG A 170 34.44 -1.82 17.58
C ARG A 170 34.77 -1.97 16.11
N PRO A 171 35.52 -3.01 15.73
CA PRO A 171 35.71 -3.42 14.35
C PRO A 171 34.53 -4.27 13.84
N PHE A 172 33.65 -4.74 14.74
CA PHE A 172 32.59 -5.69 14.44
C PHE A 172 31.20 -5.01 14.43
N ALA A 173 30.30 -5.55 13.62
CA ALA A 173 28.87 -5.36 13.78
C ALA A 173 28.35 -6.39 14.79
N GLN A 174 27.35 -6.01 15.59
CA GLN A 174 26.63 -6.96 16.44
C GLN A 174 25.24 -7.23 15.86
N ILE A 175 24.81 -8.49 15.87
CA ILE A 175 23.46 -8.91 15.47
C ILE A 175 22.75 -9.53 16.66
N ASN A 176 21.55 -9.04 16.93
CA ASN A 176 20.74 -9.38 18.10
C ASN A 176 19.37 -9.88 17.66
N VAL A 177 18.84 -10.89 18.35
CA VAL A 177 17.45 -11.35 18.16
C VAL A 177 16.70 -11.27 19.48
N GLY A 178 15.56 -10.58 19.47
CA GLY A 178 14.67 -10.45 20.61
C GLY A 178 13.23 -10.77 20.25
N VAL A 179 12.52 -11.44 21.15
CA VAL A 179 11.09 -11.72 20.99
C VAL A 179 10.24 -10.97 21.99
N THR A 180 9.04 -10.58 21.58
CA THR A 180 8.09 -9.93 22.47
C THR A 180 7.77 -10.83 23.67
N LYS A 181 7.48 -10.22 24.82
CA LYS A 181 7.13 -10.98 26.02
C LYS A 181 5.90 -11.87 25.82
N ALA A 182 4.94 -11.40 25.03
CA ALA A 182 3.74 -12.15 24.69
C ALA A 182 4.06 -13.42 23.89
N ASP A 183 4.91 -13.32 22.87
CA ASP A 183 5.33 -14.46 22.05
C ASP A 183 6.12 -15.49 22.87
N TRP A 184 7.04 -15.02 23.72
CA TRP A 184 7.77 -15.87 24.65
C TRP A 184 6.84 -16.64 25.59
N ASN A 185 5.90 -15.93 26.23
CA ASN A 185 4.96 -16.56 27.16
C ASN A 185 4.08 -17.59 26.45
N ALA A 186 3.60 -17.28 25.23
CA ALA A 186 2.82 -18.22 24.42
C ALA A 186 3.62 -19.47 24.05
N ALA A 187 4.90 -19.31 23.69
CA ALA A 187 5.80 -20.44 23.42
C ALA A 187 5.96 -21.32 24.68
N VAL A 188 6.24 -20.71 25.83
CA VAL A 188 6.38 -21.43 27.11
C VAL A 188 5.08 -22.15 27.50
N GLU A 189 3.91 -21.51 27.34
CA GLU A 189 2.60 -22.13 27.59
C GLU A 189 2.33 -23.33 26.66
N SER A 190 2.89 -23.31 25.45
CA SER A 190 2.84 -24.43 24.50
C SER A 190 3.88 -25.54 24.79
N GLY A 191 4.71 -25.37 25.82
CA GLY A 191 5.76 -26.32 26.21
C GLY A 191 7.14 -26.07 25.57
N VAL A 192 7.30 -24.96 24.83
CA VAL A 192 8.53 -24.59 24.13
C VAL A 192 9.24 -23.46 24.89
N GLU A 193 10.16 -23.85 25.77
CA GLU A 193 11.04 -22.90 26.47
C GLU A 193 12.44 -22.95 25.86
N ILE A 194 12.82 -21.92 25.10
CA ILE A 194 14.13 -21.84 24.46
C ILE A 194 15.23 -21.73 25.51
N THR A 195 16.29 -22.52 25.35
CA THR A 195 17.45 -22.49 26.24
C THR A 195 18.74 -22.14 25.52
N LYS A 196 18.84 -22.45 24.23
CA LYS A 196 20.04 -22.20 23.43
C LYS A 196 19.72 -21.59 22.08
N SER A 197 20.67 -20.87 21.51
CA SER A 197 20.61 -20.37 20.13
C SER A 197 21.91 -20.66 19.39
N LYS A 198 21.78 -20.83 18.08
CA LYS A 198 22.84 -20.99 17.07
C LYS A 198 22.56 -20.00 15.94
N VAL A 199 23.59 -19.56 15.23
CA VAL A 199 23.44 -18.74 14.02
C VAL A 199 24.39 -19.21 12.91
N VAL A 200 23.92 -19.10 11.67
CA VAL A 200 24.72 -19.23 10.45
C VAL A 200 24.67 -17.90 9.69
N ILE A 201 25.84 -17.38 9.31
CA ILE A 201 26.01 -16.08 8.67
C ILE A 201 26.94 -16.24 7.47
N LYS A 202 26.52 -15.83 6.28
CA LYS A 202 27.35 -15.91 5.06
C LYS A 202 28.09 -14.61 4.79
N ASN A 203 29.14 -14.74 3.98
CA ASN A 203 29.92 -13.63 3.42
C ASN A 203 30.57 -12.74 4.49
N VAL A 204 31.07 -13.36 5.56
CA VAL A 204 31.70 -12.65 6.67
C VAL A 204 33.19 -12.51 6.41
N ALA A 205 33.74 -11.31 6.63
CA ALA A 205 35.18 -11.07 6.46
C ALA A 205 35.99 -11.75 7.56
N THR A 206 37.16 -12.30 7.21
CA THR A 206 38.02 -13.06 8.13
C THR A 206 39.26 -12.31 8.57
N SER A 207 39.50 -11.11 8.04
CA SER A 207 40.64 -10.29 8.43
C SER A 207 40.42 -8.79 8.24
N ILE A 208 41.11 -8.00 9.05
CA ILE A 208 41.14 -6.54 8.98
C ILE A 208 42.55 -6.00 9.15
N ASN A 209 42.93 -5.03 8.33
CA ASN A 209 44.07 -4.16 8.58
C ASN A 209 43.61 -2.92 9.36
N LEU A 210 44.02 -2.80 10.62
CA LEU A 210 43.58 -1.71 11.50
C LEU A 210 44.19 -0.35 11.12
N LEU A 211 45.25 -0.34 10.29
CA LEU A 211 45.94 0.90 9.89
C LEU A 211 45.11 1.73 8.90
N ASP A 212 44.40 1.06 7.98
CA ASP A 212 43.58 1.69 6.94
C ASP A 212 42.10 1.27 6.98
N GLY A 213 41.75 0.29 7.83
CA GLY A 213 40.41 -0.23 8.02
C GLY A 213 39.96 -1.24 6.96
N THR A 214 40.84 -1.61 6.02
CA THR A 214 40.52 -2.56 4.94
C THR A 214 40.26 -3.96 5.48
N VAL A 215 39.23 -4.62 4.97
CA VAL A 215 38.89 -6.01 5.32
C VAL A 215 39.17 -6.94 4.14
N SER A 216 39.48 -8.20 4.42
CA SER A 216 39.67 -9.22 3.39
C SER A 216 39.28 -10.62 3.86
N GLY A 217 39.14 -11.53 2.91
CA GLY A 217 38.57 -12.86 3.13
C GLY A 217 37.05 -12.84 3.17
N GLU A 218 36.44 -14.01 2.98
CA GLU A 218 35.00 -14.19 2.96
C GLU A 218 34.69 -15.66 3.29
N GLU A 219 33.87 -15.90 4.31
CA GLU A 219 33.43 -17.26 4.65
C GLU A 219 32.00 -17.32 5.20
N GLU A 220 31.45 -18.54 5.20
CA GLU A 220 30.23 -18.87 5.93
C GLU A 220 30.61 -19.22 7.37
N VAL A 221 30.11 -18.42 8.30
CA VAL A 221 30.34 -18.53 9.73
C VAL A 221 29.19 -19.30 10.37
N THR A 222 29.54 -20.30 11.18
CA THR A 222 28.58 -20.99 12.05
C THR A 222 29.02 -20.83 13.49
N TYR A 223 28.23 -20.10 14.28
CA TYR A 223 28.39 -20.07 15.73
C TYR A 223 27.52 -21.15 16.37
N ASP A 224 28.13 -22.09 17.07
CA ASP A 224 27.46 -23.27 17.65
C ASP A 224 26.52 -22.92 18.81
N PHE A 225 25.69 -23.90 19.20
CA PHE A 225 24.66 -23.72 20.21
C PHE A 225 25.21 -23.27 21.57
N ALA A 226 24.71 -22.14 22.05
CA ALA A 226 25.04 -21.60 23.36
C ALA A 226 23.80 -21.16 24.12
N THR A 227 23.90 -21.07 25.45
CA THR A 227 22.83 -20.53 26.31
C THR A 227 22.40 -19.15 25.82
N ILE A 228 21.09 -18.90 25.70
CA ILE A 228 20.58 -17.60 25.27
C ILE A 228 20.82 -16.51 26.34
N PRO A 229 20.98 -15.22 25.96
CA PRO A 229 21.18 -14.13 26.91
C PRO A 229 20.08 -14.03 28.00
N ALA A 230 18.82 -14.33 27.66
CA ALA A 230 17.71 -14.37 28.61
C ALA A 230 17.83 -15.45 29.71
N LYS A 231 18.84 -16.34 29.62
CA LYS A 231 19.15 -17.39 30.59
C LYS A 231 20.52 -17.19 31.27
N PHE A 232 21.19 -16.05 31.05
CA PHE A 232 22.41 -15.70 31.77
C PHE A 232 22.16 -15.47 33.26
N THR A 233 23.23 -15.39 34.05
CA THR A 233 23.18 -15.03 35.47
C THR A 233 24.16 -13.88 35.70
N PRO A 234 23.69 -12.62 35.83
CA PRO A 234 22.29 -12.17 35.80
C PRO A 234 21.62 -12.31 34.42
N VAL A 235 20.28 -12.33 34.41
CA VAL A 235 19.48 -12.42 33.17
C VAL A 235 19.61 -11.13 32.36
N GLU A 236 19.88 -11.25 31.07
CA GLU A 236 19.92 -10.11 30.15
C GLU A 236 18.57 -9.94 29.43
N THR A 237 18.15 -8.68 29.28
CA THR A 237 16.96 -8.27 28.52
C THR A 237 17.42 -7.40 27.36
N LEU A 238 16.83 -7.59 26.17
CA LEU A 238 17.14 -6.75 25.02
C LEU A 238 16.19 -5.56 25.03
N GLU A 239 16.68 -4.39 25.40
CA GLU A 239 15.90 -3.14 25.38
C GLU A 239 16.31 -2.32 24.16
N VAL A 240 15.32 -1.92 23.35
CA VAL A 240 15.51 -1.18 22.08
C VAL A 240 14.38 -0.16 21.92
N ASP A 241 14.71 1.13 21.87
CA ASP A 241 13.76 2.22 21.60
C ASP A 241 13.32 2.19 20.13
N VAL A 242 12.29 1.37 19.85
CA VAL A 242 11.77 1.18 18.50
C VAL A 242 10.95 2.39 18.05
N ASN A 243 10.29 3.08 18.99
CA ASN A 243 9.43 4.21 18.70
C ASN A 243 10.22 5.54 18.61
N ARG A 244 11.45 5.55 19.13
CA ARG A 244 12.42 6.65 19.14
C ARG A 244 11.91 7.88 19.88
N ASP A 245 11.42 7.70 21.10
CA ASP A 245 10.91 8.78 21.97
C ASP A 245 11.86 9.18 23.11
N GLY A 246 12.98 8.48 23.28
CA GLY A 246 13.91 8.78 24.37
C GLY A 246 13.61 8.04 25.68
N ALA A 247 12.67 7.09 25.70
CA ALA A 247 12.31 6.27 26.87
C ALA A 247 12.06 4.79 26.50
N ILE A 248 12.77 3.84 27.13
CA ILE A 248 12.49 2.41 27.02
C ILE A 248 11.20 2.12 27.77
N GLN A 249 10.15 1.82 27.01
CA GLN A 249 8.87 1.37 27.54
C GLN A 249 8.86 -0.15 27.75
N GLU A 250 7.81 -0.68 28.39
CA GLU A 250 7.75 -2.13 28.67
C GLU A 250 7.57 -2.95 27.38
N GLU A 251 6.90 -2.36 26.39
CA GLU A 251 6.69 -2.88 25.05
C GLU A 251 7.98 -2.92 24.21
N GLU A 252 9.03 -2.24 24.69
CA GLU A 252 10.34 -2.08 24.05
C GLU A 252 11.42 -2.94 24.73
N LYS A 253 10.98 -3.85 25.61
CA LYS A 253 11.78 -4.88 26.24
C LYS A 253 11.46 -6.24 25.66
N TYR A 254 12.49 -6.88 25.15
CA TYR A 254 12.40 -8.15 24.44
C TYR A 254 13.14 -9.24 25.20
N VAL A 255 12.62 -10.46 25.14
CA VAL A 255 13.33 -11.64 25.63
C VAL A 255 14.48 -11.92 24.65
N TYR A 256 15.72 -11.79 25.16
CA TYR A 256 16.92 -11.77 24.34
C TYR A 256 17.38 -13.20 23.99
N LEU A 257 17.27 -13.58 22.71
CA LEU A 257 17.49 -14.95 22.24
C LEU A 257 18.89 -15.19 21.66
N SER A 258 19.49 -14.21 20.97
CA SER A 258 20.77 -14.40 20.29
C SER A 258 21.56 -13.11 20.23
N MET A 259 22.88 -13.19 20.42
CA MET A 259 23.87 -12.12 20.23
C MET A 259 25.09 -12.69 19.49
N SER A 260 25.52 -12.02 18.42
CA SER A 260 26.67 -12.47 17.62
C SER A 260 27.48 -11.28 17.09
N TYR A 261 28.80 -11.41 17.04
CA TYR A 261 29.71 -10.42 16.44
C TYR A 261 30.21 -10.89 15.08
N ILE A 262 30.21 -10.00 14.09
CA ILE A 262 30.78 -10.29 12.75
C ILE A 262 31.60 -9.12 12.23
N LEU A 263 32.65 -9.43 11.47
CA LEU A 263 33.43 -8.42 10.76
C LEU A 263 32.74 -8.09 9.43
N THR A 264 32.38 -6.82 9.26
CA THR A 264 31.76 -6.30 8.03
C THR A 264 32.70 -5.34 7.33
N ASP A 265 32.41 -5.06 6.05
CA ASP A 265 33.12 -4.02 5.32
C ASP A 265 32.78 -2.61 5.85
N ASN A 266 33.71 -1.68 5.61
CA ASN A 266 33.67 -0.22 5.82
C ASN A 266 32.87 0.35 7.02
N HIS A 267 33.51 1.22 7.83
CA HIS A 267 32.82 2.00 8.87
C HIS A 267 31.81 3.04 8.31
N ALA A 268 31.94 3.44 7.04
CA ALA A 268 31.17 4.56 6.46
C ALA A 268 29.83 4.17 5.82
N ASP A 269 29.64 2.92 5.38
CA ASP A 269 28.46 2.48 4.63
C ASP A 269 27.87 1.22 5.27
N ARG A 270 26.55 1.03 5.13
CA ARG A 270 25.89 -0.21 5.57
C ARG A 270 26.15 -1.32 4.55
N THR A 271 26.70 -2.43 5.02
CA THR A 271 26.71 -3.69 4.28
C THR A 271 25.33 -4.31 4.37
N THR A 272 24.91 -5.03 3.33
CA THR A 272 23.68 -5.83 3.37
C THR A 272 24.07 -7.29 3.24
N LEU A 273 23.69 -8.12 4.21
CA LEU A 273 23.85 -9.56 4.09
C LEU A 273 22.98 -10.06 2.93
N GLU A 274 23.54 -10.90 2.05
CA GLU A 274 22.84 -11.40 0.87
C GLU A 274 21.54 -12.17 1.20
N ALA A 275 20.73 -12.45 0.19
CA ALA A 275 19.57 -13.32 0.34
C ALA A 275 19.98 -14.69 0.88
N ASP A 276 19.31 -15.15 1.94
CA ASP A 276 19.62 -16.40 2.68
C ASP A 276 21.00 -16.39 3.37
N GLY A 277 21.51 -15.18 3.65
CA GLY A 277 22.79 -14.94 4.32
C GLY A 277 22.73 -15.03 5.84
N LEU A 278 21.54 -15.17 6.44
CA LEU A 278 21.35 -15.22 7.89
C LEU A 278 20.29 -16.26 8.27
N GLN A 279 20.62 -17.16 9.19
CA GLN A 279 19.70 -18.14 9.76
C GLN A 279 19.98 -18.32 11.25
N PHE A 280 18.93 -18.28 12.07
CA PHE A 280 18.99 -18.63 13.49
C PHE A 280 18.35 -19.98 13.75
N THR A 281 18.88 -20.71 14.74
CA THR A 281 18.26 -21.93 15.26
C THR A 281 18.10 -21.80 16.77
N PHE A 282 16.87 -21.93 17.26
CA PHE A 282 16.52 -21.82 18.68
C PHE A 282 16.13 -23.19 19.24
N SER A 283 16.89 -23.66 20.22
CA SER A 283 16.73 -24.99 20.79
C SER A 283 16.00 -24.94 22.14
N PRO A 284 14.81 -25.57 22.26
CA PRO A 284 14.08 -25.66 23.51
C PRO A 284 14.66 -26.69 24.47
N ALA A 285 14.31 -26.58 25.76
CA ALA A 285 14.64 -27.62 26.74
C ALA A 285 14.00 -28.99 26.41
N ASN A 286 12.83 -28.97 25.76
CA ASN A 286 12.09 -30.14 25.29
C ASN A 286 11.41 -29.79 23.95
N GLY A 287 11.48 -30.68 22.96
CA GLY A 287 10.89 -30.47 21.64
C GLY A 287 11.93 -30.41 20.52
N GLU A 288 11.49 -30.05 19.33
CA GLU A 288 12.34 -29.86 18.15
C GLU A 288 12.86 -28.42 18.07
N ASP A 289 13.98 -28.22 17.37
CA ASP A 289 14.56 -26.90 17.14
C ASP A 289 13.65 -26.03 16.26
N ILE A 290 13.62 -24.73 16.54
CA ILE A 290 12.95 -23.72 15.71
C ILE A 290 13.99 -23.07 14.80
N ILE A 291 13.78 -23.14 13.49
CA ILE A 291 14.62 -22.49 12.48
C ILE A 291 13.96 -21.18 12.07
N PHE A 292 14.72 -20.09 12.11
CA PHE A 292 14.30 -18.76 11.69
C PHE A 292 15.23 -18.23 10.59
N ASP A 293 14.77 -18.33 9.36
CA ASP A 293 15.38 -17.81 8.13
C ASP A 293 14.37 -17.02 7.27
N GLU A 294 13.08 -17.35 7.36
CA GLU A 294 12.01 -16.68 6.62
C GLU A 294 11.96 -15.16 6.89
N GLY A 295 12.09 -14.37 5.80
CA GLY A 295 12.07 -12.92 5.85
C GLY A 295 13.41 -12.26 6.14
N LEU A 296 14.47 -13.00 6.48
CA LEU A 296 15.83 -12.47 6.69
C LEU A 296 16.58 -12.24 5.37
N HIS A 297 15.89 -11.65 4.38
CA HIS A 297 16.48 -11.28 3.11
C HIS A 297 17.04 -9.86 3.21
N ALA A 298 18.30 -9.65 2.88
CA ALA A 298 18.92 -8.33 2.83
C ALA A 298 19.02 -7.62 4.20
N VAL A 299 19.53 -8.30 5.23
CA VAL A 299 19.70 -7.73 6.58
C VAL A 299 20.87 -6.72 6.58
N PRO A 300 20.62 -5.42 6.87
CA PRO A 300 21.67 -4.43 6.91
C PRO A 300 22.51 -4.55 8.19
N VAL A 301 23.83 -4.49 8.06
CA VAL A 301 24.80 -4.54 9.15
C VAL A 301 25.86 -3.45 8.96
N GLN A 302 26.47 -3.00 10.05
CA GLN A 302 27.50 -1.97 10.01
C GLN A 302 28.48 -2.12 11.18
N ARG A 303 29.77 -1.91 10.90
CA ARG A 303 30.82 -1.89 11.92
C ARG A 303 30.48 -0.88 13.02
N ASN A 304 30.63 -1.30 14.27
CA ASN A 304 30.33 -0.52 15.46
C ASN A 304 28.84 -0.18 15.68
N TRP A 305 27.94 -0.94 15.07
CA TRP A 305 26.49 -0.78 15.24
C TRP A 305 25.87 -2.10 15.73
N ARG A 306 24.68 -2.00 16.32
CA ARG A 306 23.85 -3.15 16.68
C ARG A 306 22.71 -3.29 15.69
N THR A 307 22.51 -4.48 15.14
CA THR A 307 21.37 -4.83 14.30
C THR A 307 20.42 -5.70 15.12
N ASN A 308 19.28 -5.14 15.51
CA ASN A 308 18.29 -5.79 16.36
C ASN A 308 17.12 -6.30 15.52
N ILE A 309 16.89 -7.62 15.54
CA ILE A 309 15.77 -8.29 14.90
C ILE A 309 14.72 -8.60 15.98
N LEU A 310 13.58 -7.93 15.91
CA LEU A 310 12.64 -7.81 17.03
C LEU A 310 11.21 -8.18 16.61
N GLY A 311 10.55 -9.08 17.33
CA GLY A 311 9.13 -9.34 17.07
C GLY A 311 8.56 -10.63 17.63
N LYS A 312 7.61 -11.19 16.90
CA LYS A 312 6.97 -12.48 17.15
C LYS A 312 7.62 -13.52 16.22
N ILE A 313 8.42 -14.42 16.79
CA ILE A 313 9.29 -15.34 16.04
C ILE A 313 9.02 -16.80 16.45
N LEU A 314 8.61 -17.06 17.70
CA LEU A 314 8.49 -18.41 18.24
C LEU A 314 7.13 -19.06 17.98
N THR A 315 6.06 -18.27 17.80
CA THR A 315 4.68 -18.81 17.68
C THR A 315 3.89 -18.24 16.51
N GLY A 316 3.04 -19.08 15.89
CA GLY A 316 2.12 -18.69 14.80
C GLY A 316 2.83 -18.07 13.59
N ASP A 317 2.19 -17.09 12.94
CA ASP A 317 2.81 -16.33 11.85
C ASP A 317 3.93 -15.42 12.36
N ILE A 318 5.10 -15.48 11.71
CA ILE A 318 6.29 -14.69 12.02
C ILE A 318 6.05 -13.22 11.65
N GLN A 319 6.30 -12.31 12.57
CA GLN A 319 6.21 -10.86 12.36
C GLN A 319 7.35 -10.17 13.10
N PHE A 320 8.27 -9.51 12.38
CA PHE A 320 9.40 -8.83 12.99
C PHE A 320 9.79 -7.53 12.28
N ASN A 321 10.57 -6.72 12.98
CA ASN A 321 11.20 -5.50 12.48
C ASN A 321 12.73 -5.60 12.66
N ILE A 322 13.48 -4.92 11.80
CA ILE A 322 14.94 -4.79 11.92
C ILE A 322 15.27 -3.33 12.27
N VAL A 323 15.89 -3.13 13.42
CA VAL A 323 16.32 -1.82 13.93
C VAL A 323 17.83 -1.79 14.02
N ILE A 324 18.48 -0.79 13.43
CA ILE A 324 19.93 -0.60 13.56
C ILE A 324 20.21 0.60 14.47
N ASP A 325 20.96 0.38 15.54
CA ASP A 325 21.33 1.39 16.52
C ASP A 325 22.73 1.95 16.20
N GLU A 326 22.85 3.28 16.20
CA GLU A 326 24.02 4.01 15.71
C GLU A 326 25.27 3.82 16.54
N ILE A 327 25.15 3.63 17.86
CA ILE A 327 26.32 3.40 18.70
C ILE A 327 26.01 2.66 20.01
N PHE A 328 26.96 1.86 20.47
CA PHE A 328 27.02 1.29 21.82
C PHE A 328 27.23 2.33 22.95
N TYR A 329 26.71 3.57 22.90
CA TYR A 329 26.90 4.56 24.00
C TYR A 329 25.67 4.72 24.91
N ASP A 330 24.47 4.53 24.39
CA ASP A 330 23.20 4.65 25.10
C ASP A 330 22.10 3.95 24.27
N ASP A 331 20.95 3.62 24.87
CA ASP A 331 19.78 3.15 24.10
C ASP A 331 19.14 4.27 23.26
N TYR A 332 19.66 5.49 23.42
CA TYR A 332 19.34 6.65 22.61
C TYR A 332 20.61 7.17 21.96
N ASN A 333 20.83 6.78 20.71
CA ASN A 333 21.25 7.78 19.75
C ASN A 333 20.90 7.35 18.33
N TYR A 334 20.18 8.26 17.70
CA TYR A 334 19.88 8.30 16.28
C TYR A 334 20.48 9.60 15.73
N PRO A 335 20.61 9.75 14.40
CA PRO A 335 20.79 11.08 13.82
C PRO A 335 19.65 11.96 14.34
N GLU A 336 19.93 13.22 14.72
CA GLU A 336 18.94 14.15 15.28
C GLU A 336 17.66 14.18 14.41
N PHE A 337 16.65 13.40 14.79
CA PHE A 337 15.34 13.45 14.14
C PHE A 337 14.55 14.57 14.79
N GLU A 338 14.34 15.65 14.06
CA GLU A 338 13.48 16.72 14.52
C GLU A 338 12.02 16.24 14.39
N LYS A 339 11.29 16.16 15.51
CA LYS A 339 9.84 15.99 15.48
C LYS A 339 9.24 17.23 14.81
N VAL A 340 8.69 17.06 13.61
CA VAL A 340 8.07 18.15 12.86
C VAL A 340 6.64 18.37 13.37
N THR A 341 5.89 17.28 13.45
CA THR A 341 4.52 17.24 13.98
C THR A 341 4.15 15.80 14.34
N ASP A 342 2.95 15.56 14.84
CA ASP A 342 2.47 14.20 15.09
C ASP A 342 2.37 13.45 13.74
N GLY A 343 2.92 12.24 13.68
CA GLY A 343 2.99 11.47 12.42
C GLY A 343 4.19 11.79 11.53
N VAL A 344 5.05 12.76 11.88
CA VAL A 344 6.18 13.20 11.04
C VAL A 344 7.48 13.41 11.83
N LYS A 345 8.56 12.75 11.40
CA LYS A 345 9.93 13.00 11.86
C LYS A 345 10.80 13.44 10.68
N TYR A 346 11.79 14.31 10.90
CA TYR A 346 12.71 14.79 9.87
C TYR A 346 14.16 14.47 10.21
N ASP A 347 14.87 13.86 9.26
CA ASP A 347 16.31 13.58 9.31
C ASP A 347 17.06 14.63 8.51
N ALA A 348 17.79 15.50 9.19
CA ALA A 348 18.56 16.56 8.56
C ALA A 348 19.77 16.03 7.76
N ALA A 349 20.35 14.90 8.17
CA ALA A 349 21.54 14.33 7.52
C ALA A 349 21.18 13.75 6.15
N THR A 350 20.05 13.06 6.06
CA THR A 350 19.59 12.45 4.79
C THR A 350 18.57 13.30 4.02
N LYS A 351 18.11 14.41 4.62
CA LYS A 351 17.01 15.24 4.11
C LYS A 351 15.74 14.42 3.88
N THR A 352 15.40 13.57 4.85
CA THR A 352 14.27 12.64 4.74
C THR A 352 13.20 12.96 5.78
N TYR A 353 11.96 13.13 5.34
CA TYR A 353 10.79 13.12 6.20
C TYR A 353 10.23 11.71 6.30
N TYR A 354 9.97 11.24 7.51
CA TYR A 354 9.39 9.93 7.79
C TYR A 354 7.94 10.11 8.23
N LEU A 355 7.03 9.47 7.50
CA LEU A 355 5.60 9.43 7.80
C LEU A 355 5.25 8.07 8.41
N TYR A 356 4.48 8.05 9.49
CA TYR A 356 4.10 6.82 10.20
C TYR A 356 2.63 6.78 10.65
N SER A 357 1.80 7.70 10.14
CA SER A 357 0.37 7.74 10.44
C SER A 357 -0.42 8.51 9.36
N VAL A 358 -1.75 8.49 9.48
CA VAL A 358 -2.68 9.33 8.69
C VAL A 358 -2.29 10.81 8.80
N ASP A 359 -2.04 11.30 10.02
CA ASP A 359 -1.66 12.71 10.27
C ASP A 359 -0.41 13.11 9.48
N GLY A 360 0.55 12.18 9.32
CA GLY A 360 1.75 12.43 8.53
C GLY A 360 1.44 12.60 7.03
N LEU A 361 0.51 11.79 6.50
CA LEU A 361 0.10 11.89 5.10
C LEU A 361 -0.73 13.16 4.84
N GLU A 362 -1.61 13.55 5.76
CA GLU A 362 -2.34 14.82 5.70
C GLU A 362 -1.40 16.03 5.82
N TRP A 363 -0.37 15.95 6.68
CA TRP A 363 0.67 16.95 6.78
C TRP A 363 1.40 17.12 5.44
N LEU A 364 1.81 16.02 4.80
CA LEU A 364 2.48 16.08 3.49
C LEU A 364 1.58 16.75 2.44
N SER A 365 0.29 16.39 2.40
CA SER A 365 -0.67 17.03 1.51
C SER A 365 -0.74 18.53 1.74
N LYS A 366 -0.93 18.95 2.98
CA LYS A 366 -1.04 20.37 3.35
C LYS A 366 0.23 21.14 2.99
N GLU A 367 1.40 20.63 3.37
CA GLU A 367 2.70 21.27 3.14
C GLU A 367 3.01 21.39 1.64
N SER A 368 2.82 20.31 0.89
CA SER A 368 3.03 20.30 -0.57
C SER A 368 2.10 21.26 -1.32
N ASN A 369 0.96 21.60 -0.73
CA ASN A 369 -0.02 22.51 -1.30
C ASN A 369 0.19 23.98 -0.88
N THR A 370 1.23 24.28 -0.10
CA THR A 370 1.66 25.67 0.17
C THR A 370 2.52 26.23 -0.98
N LYS A 371 2.57 27.57 -1.13
CA LYS A 371 3.28 28.23 -2.24
C LYS A 371 4.81 28.10 -2.20
N SER A 372 5.39 27.64 -1.09
CA SER A 372 6.84 27.64 -0.84
C SER A 372 7.47 26.26 -0.64
N ASN A 373 6.69 25.21 -0.47
CA ASN A 373 7.22 23.89 -0.08
C ASN A 373 6.86 22.81 -1.10
N GLN A 374 7.82 22.45 -1.97
CA GLN A 374 7.65 21.42 -2.99
C GLN A 374 8.52 20.18 -2.72
N PHE A 375 9.23 20.12 -1.58
CA PHE A 375 10.12 19.02 -1.20
C PHE A 375 11.25 18.72 -2.22
N SER A 376 11.62 19.68 -3.07
CA SER A 376 12.71 19.49 -4.03
C SER A 376 14.02 19.15 -3.33
N GLY A 377 14.61 18.01 -3.65
CA GLY A 377 15.84 17.51 -3.03
C GLY A 377 15.65 16.81 -1.67
N TYR A 378 14.40 16.60 -1.27
CA TYR A 378 14.03 15.82 -0.07
C TYR A 378 13.41 14.48 -0.46
N THR A 379 13.56 13.52 0.44
CA THR A 379 12.81 12.26 0.41
C THR A 379 11.68 12.31 1.43
N VAL A 380 10.52 11.79 1.09
CA VAL A 380 9.43 11.54 2.04
C VAL A 380 9.16 10.04 2.04
N LYS A 381 9.40 9.38 3.17
CA LYS A 381 9.33 7.93 3.31
C LYS A 381 8.18 7.52 4.23
N LEU A 382 7.32 6.63 3.75
CA LEU A 382 6.32 5.99 4.60
C LEU A 382 6.98 4.80 5.34
N THR A 383 6.64 4.63 6.62
CA THR A 383 7.23 3.62 7.51
C THR A 383 6.21 2.70 8.17
N SER A 384 4.92 2.92 7.89
CA SER A 384 3.82 2.08 8.36
C SER A 384 2.68 2.14 7.35
N ASP A 385 1.80 1.14 7.42
CA ASP A 385 0.53 1.16 6.68
C ASP A 385 -0.38 2.30 7.19
N VAL A 386 -1.22 2.82 6.29
CA VAL A 386 -2.14 3.93 6.56
C VAL A 386 -3.55 3.56 6.08
N ASP A 387 -4.54 3.68 6.96
CA ASP A 387 -5.95 3.51 6.63
C ASP A 387 -6.63 4.88 6.51
N MET A 388 -7.16 5.18 5.32
CA MET A 388 -7.80 6.45 4.98
C MET A 388 -9.33 6.40 5.12
N THR A 389 -9.88 5.39 5.79
CA THR A 389 -11.33 5.25 5.99
C THR A 389 -11.92 6.51 6.64
N GLY A 390 -12.86 7.15 5.95
CA GLY A 390 -13.56 8.35 6.45
C GLY A 390 -12.70 9.62 6.44
N ILE A 391 -11.49 9.59 5.89
CA ILE A 391 -10.59 10.74 5.82
C ILE A 391 -10.85 11.53 4.53
N SER A 392 -11.08 12.83 4.68
CA SER A 392 -11.19 13.76 3.54
C SER A 392 -9.81 14.19 3.09
N PHE A 393 -9.32 13.66 1.98
CA PHE A 393 -7.96 13.89 1.52
C PHE A 393 -7.88 14.87 0.34
N ASP A 394 -7.09 15.94 0.49
CA ASP A 394 -6.68 16.79 -0.64
C ASP A 394 -5.46 16.14 -1.33
N PRO A 395 -5.45 15.97 -2.67
CA PRO A 395 -4.30 15.41 -3.38
C PRO A 395 -3.00 16.16 -3.11
N ILE A 396 -1.91 15.41 -2.94
CA ILE A 396 -0.57 15.99 -2.77
C ILE A 396 -0.16 16.65 -4.09
N GLY A 397 0.35 17.87 -3.99
CA GLY A 397 0.80 18.65 -5.13
C GLY A 397 -0.32 19.16 -6.06
N LYS A 398 -1.51 19.37 -5.51
CA LYS A 398 -2.66 20.03 -6.14
C LYS A 398 -2.36 21.49 -6.51
N ALA A 399 -1.76 22.26 -5.60
CA ALA A 399 -1.43 23.66 -5.84
C ALA A 399 -0.06 23.86 -6.54
N LYS A 400 0.91 23.01 -6.21
CA LYS A 400 2.28 23.00 -6.75
C LYS A 400 2.76 21.57 -6.85
N ALA A 401 3.38 21.18 -7.96
CA ALA A 401 3.86 19.81 -8.11
C ALA A 401 4.82 19.41 -6.99
N PHE A 402 4.66 18.19 -6.47
CA PHE A 402 5.60 17.58 -5.54
C PHE A 402 6.90 17.23 -6.29
N LEU A 403 8.00 17.87 -5.92
CA LEU A 403 9.30 17.74 -6.57
C LEU A 403 10.27 16.83 -5.80
N GLY A 404 9.87 16.34 -4.63
CA GLY A 404 10.63 15.37 -3.85
C GLY A 404 10.54 13.94 -4.39
N THR A 405 11.16 13.02 -3.66
CA THR A 405 10.97 11.58 -3.84
C THR A 405 10.03 11.05 -2.78
N PHE A 406 8.90 10.50 -3.18
CA PHE A 406 8.04 9.74 -2.27
C PHE A 406 8.42 8.26 -2.34
N ASP A 407 8.81 7.68 -1.21
CA ASP A 407 9.13 6.26 -1.05
C ASP A 407 8.14 5.63 -0.07
N GLY A 408 7.21 4.82 -0.56
CA GLY A 408 6.21 4.18 0.28
C GLY A 408 6.76 3.11 1.21
N GLY A 409 8.04 2.73 1.08
CA GLY A 409 8.66 1.71 1.94
C GLY A 409 7.99 0.34 1.85
N ASN A 410 7.29 0.04 0.74
CA ASN A 410 6.43 -1.13 0.51
C ASN A 410 5.20 -1.23 1.43
N ASN A 411 4.87 -0.16 2.15
CA ASN A 411 3.67 -0.05 2.97
C ASN A 411 2.42 0.18 2.09
N THR A 412 1.26 0.03 2.72
CA THR A 412 -0.06 0.11 2.11
C THR A 412 -0.81 1.37 2.55
N ILE A 413 -1.36 2.12 1.60
CA ILE A 413 -2.40 3.11 1.86
C ILE A 413 -3.73 2.50 1.43
N SER A 414 -4.64 2.30 2.37
CA SER A 414 -5.93 1.65 2.15
C SER A 414 -7.09 2.65 2.21
N ASN A 415 -8.17 2.36 1.49
CA ASN A 415 -9.46 3.05 1.57
C ASN A 415 -9.41 4.55 1.18
N LEU A 416 -8.42 4.97 0.39
CA LEU A 416 -8.30 6.34 -0.08
C LEU A 416 -9.52 6.71 -0.92
N THR A 417 -10.30 7.67 -0.42
CA THR A 417 -11.48 8.20 -1.11
C THR A 417 -11.26 9.66 -1.45
N ILE A 418 -11.35 10.00 -2.73
CA ILE A 418 -11.30 11.38 -3.22
C ILE A 418 -12.46 11.58 -4.19
N THR A 419 -13.39 12.44 -3.84
CA THR A 419 -14.55 12.78 -4.70
C THR A 419 -14.52 14.26 -5.03
N GLY A 420 -14.38 14.61 -6.31
CA GLY A 420 -14.39 16.01 -6.70
C GLY A 420 -14.45 16.27 -8.20
N THR A 421 -14.43 17.55 -8.54
CA THR A 421 -14.46 18.10 -9.91
C THR A 421 -13.08 18.56 -10.39
N GLU A 422 -12.05 18.34 -9.57
CA GLU A 422 -10.67 18.77 -9.82
C GLU A 422 -10.11 18.14 -11.09
N LYS A 423 -9.29 18.91 -11.82
CA LYS A 423 -8.71 18.45 -13.09
C LYS A 423 -7.71 17.33 -12.90
N SER A 424 -6.83 17.41 -11.90
CA SER A 424 -5.75 16.44 -11.68
C SER A 424 -5.93 15.77 -10.32
N VAL A 425 -6.15 14.45 -10.30
CA VAL A 425 -6.51 13.73 -9.08
C VAL A 425 -5.80 12.37 -9.00
N GLY A 426 -5.36 12.04 -7.78
CA GLY A 426 -4.74 10.80 -7.33
C GLY A 426 -4.27 10.99 -5.89
N LEU A 427 -3.50 10.05 -5.33
CA LEU A 427 -2.72 10.33 -4.10
C LEU A 427 -1.90 11.63 -4.30
N PHE A 428 -1.32 11.77 -5.49
CA PHE A 428 -0.73 13.00 -5.99
C PHE A 428 -1.57 13.55 -7.15
N ALA A 429 -1.89 14.85 -7.11
CA ALA A 429 -2.33 15.55 -8.30
C ALA A 429 -1.17 15.68 -9.31
N ASN A 430 0.04 16.01 -8.82
CA ASN A 430 1.24 16.16 -9.63
C ASN A 430 2.48 15.78 -8.80
N ALA A 431 3.32 14.85 -9.29
CA ALA A 431 4.54 14.41 -8.60
C ALA A 431 5.68 14.06 -9.57
N ARG A 432 6.93 14.17 -9.12
CA ARG A 432 8.11 13.77 -9.91
C ARG A 432 8.50 12.31 -9.70
N THR A 433 8.73 11.87 -8.47
CA THR A 433 9.17 10.50 -8.20
C THR A 433 8.30 9.89 -7.11
N VAL A 434 7.68 8.75 -7.41
CA VAL A 434 6.88 7.97 -6.48
C VAL A 434 7.26 6.51 -6.62
N LYS A 435 7.65 5.84 -5.54
CA LYS A 435 8.04 4.43 -5.57
C LYS A 435 7.61 3.64 -4.36
N ASN A 436 7.59 2.32 -4.48
CA ASN A 436 7.45 1.36 -3.39
C ASN A 436 6.17 1.54 -2.55
N ILE A 437 5.00 1.72 -3.17
CA ILE A 437 3.73 1.89 -2.44
C ILE A 437 2.65 0.94 -2.95
N LYS A 438 1.85 0.41 -2.02
CA LYS A 438 0.64 -0.35 -2.31
C LYS A 438 -0.58 0.52 -2.01
N MET A 439 -1.53 0.58 -2.93
CA MET A 439 -2.83 1.22 -2.75
C MET A 439 -3.90 0.13 -2.72
N SER A 440 -4.72 0.10 -1.68
CA SER A 440 -5.80 -0.89 -1.54
C SER A 440 -7.16 -0.20 -1.46
N ASN A 441 -8.14 -0.70 -2.21
CA ASN A 441 -9.53 -0.23 -2.19
C ASN A 441 -9.66 1.30 -2.41
N VAL A 442 -9.17 1.80 -3.55
CA VAL A 442 -9.21 3.24 -3.87
C VAL A 442 -10.54 3.65 -4.50
N ASN A 443 -11.10 4.81 -4.13
CA ASN A 443 -12.30 5.37 -4.75
C ASN A 443 -12.04 6.82 -5.16
N ILE A 444 -11.61 7.03 -6.40
CA ILE A 444 -11.08 8.31 -6.87
C ILE A 444 -11.91 8.84 -8.04
N THR A 445 -12.44 10.05 -7.89
CA THR A 445 -13.21 10.76 -8.91
C THR A 445 -12.64 12.16 -9.14
N GLY A 446 -12.28 12.46 -10.39
CA GLY A 446 -11.84 13.78 -10.87
C GLY A 446 -12.50 14.16 -12.20
N SER A 447 -11.89 15.07 -12.99
CA SER A 447 -12.49 15.52 -14.26
C SER A 447 -11.66 15.40 -15.54
N ASP A 448 -10.32 15.42 -15.50
CA ASP A 448 -9.51 15.44 -16.74
C ASP A 448 -8.28 14.52 -16.71
N TYR A 449 -7.54 14.46 -15.60
CA TYR A 449 -6.34 13.64 -15.41
C TYR A 449 -6.47 12.89 -14.09
N VAL A 450 -6.81 11.61 -14.16
CA VAL A 450 -7.12 10.82 -12.96
C VAL A 450 -6.32 9.52 -12.96
N GLY A 451 -5.61 9.27 -11.86
CA GLY A 451 -4.95 7.99 -11.60
C GLY A 451 -4.86 7.71 -10.11
N ALA A 452 -4.67 6.44 -9.72
CA ALA A 452 -4.57 6.11 -8.30
C ALA A 452 -3.38 6.81 -7.61
N ILE A 453 -2.24 6.82 -8.31
CA ILE A 453 -0.99 7.37 -7.77
C ILE A 453 -0.83 8.83 -8.21
N VAL A 454 -0.87 9.11 -9.52
CA VAL A 454 -0.64 10.46 -10.06
C VAL A 454 -1.71 10.85 -11.06
N GLY A 455 -2.35 12.00 -10.87
CA GLY A 455 -3.28 12.58 -11.86
C GLY A 455 -2.54 13.06 -13.11
N TYR A 456 -1.84 14.19 -12.99
CA TYR A 456 -1.09 14.79 -14.09
C TYR A 456 0.43 14.60 -13.90
N GLY A 457 0.99 13.70 -14.70
CA GLY A 457 2.34 13.18 -14.54
C GLY A 457 3.38 13.76 -15.50
N ILE A 458 3.68 15.06 -15.37
CA ILE A 458 4.80 15.67 -16.10
C ILE A 458 6.13 15.26 -15.46
N CYS A 459 7.01 14.64 -16.26
CA CYS A 459 8.30 14.06 -15.83
C CYS A 459 8.18 13.15 -14.61
N THR A 460 7.07 12.42 -14.53
CA THR A 460 6.78 11.53 -13.41
C THR A 460 7.45 10.18 -13.63
N LYS A 461 8.06 9.67 -12.58
CA LYS A 461 8.73 8.38 -12.49
C LYS A 461 8.01 7.59 -11.42
N VAL A 462 7.20 6.62 -11.84
CA VAL A 462 6.50 5.69 -10.95
C VAL A 462 7.18 4.33 -11.04
N GLU A 463 7.57 3.76 -9.91
CA GLU A 463 8.31 2.51 -9.86
C GLU A 463 7.86 1.64 -8.69
N ASN A 464 7.62 0.35 -8.90
CA ASN A 464 7.23 -0.57 -7.83
C ASN A 464 6.00 -0.08 -7.05
N CYS A 465 4.96 0.33 -7.80
CA CYS A 465 3.70 0.82 -7.25
C CYS A 465 2.55 -0.11 -7.65
N HIS A 466 1.71 -0.46 -6.70
CA HIS A 466 0.66 -1.46 -6.89
C HIS A 466 -0.69 -0.91 -6.47
N VAL A 467 -1.73 -1.13 -7.28
CA VAL A 467 -3.11 -0.76 -6.97
C VAL A 467 -3.96 -2.02 -6.99
N ASP A 468 -4.62 -2.34 -5.88
CA ASP A 468 -5.52 -3.49 -5.77
C ASP A 468 -6.88 -3.06 -5.22
N GLY A 469 -7.93 -3.23 -6.03
CA GLY A 469 -9.29 -2.93 -5.66
C GLY A 469 -9.68 -1.47 -5.82
N GLY A 470 -10.89 -1.25 -6.34
CA GLY A 470 -11.56 0.04 -6.29
C GLY A 470 -11.96 0.62 -7.64
N THR A 471 -12.30 1.91 -7.66
CA THR A 471 -12.81 2.63 -8.82
C THR A 471 -12.06 3.94 -9.05
N ILE A 472 -11.71 4.19 -10.32
CA ILE A 472 -10.98 5.40 -10.75
C ILE A 472 -11.75 6.01 -11.91
N THR A 473 -12.35 7.18 -11.69
CA THR A 473 -13.31 7.79 -12.62
C THR A 473 -12.96 9.24 -12.93
N ALA A 474 -13.09 9.65 -14.20
CA ALA A 474 -13.18 11.06 -14.57
C ALA A 474 -14.58 11.41 -15.07
N ASN A 475 -15.23 12.37 -14.39
CA ASN A 475 -16.46 12.99 -14.84
C ASN A 475 -16.12 14.21 -15.71
N VAL A 476 -16.49 14.19 -16.98
CA VAL A 476 -16.12 15.29 -17.89
C VAL A 476 -16.83 16.58 -17.49
N LEU A 477 -16.04 17.62 -17.20
CA LEU A 477 -16.53 18.97 -16.93
C LEU A 477 -16.03 20.00 -17.94
N ASN A 478 -14.89 19.73 -18.59
CA ASN A 478 -14.28 20.59 -19.60
C ASN A 478 -14.11 19.80 -20.89
N LYS A 479 -14.40 20.45 -22.01
CA LYS A 479 -14.77 19.79 -23.26
C LYS A 479 -13.61 19.52 -24.23
N ASP A 480 -12.38 19.89 -23.85
CA ASP A 480 -11.21 19.90 -24.75
C ASP A 480 -10.16 18.81 -24.43
N GLY A 481 -10.34 18.03 -23.36
CA GLY A 481 -9.27 17.22 -22.77
C GLY A 481 -9.29 15.71 -23.08
N GLY A 482 -10.46 15.14 -23.38
CA GLY A 482 -10.62 13.69 -23.58
C GLY A 482 -10.69 12.84 -22.31
N ALA A 483 -10.54 13.44 -21.12
CA ALA A 483 -10.48 12.76 -19.83
C ALA A 483 -9.51 11.56 -19.82
N LYS A 484 -8.26 11.84 -19.47
CA LYS A 484 -7.15 10.88 -19.39
C LYS A 484 -7.19 10.16 -18.05
N VAL A 485 -7.60 8.89 -18.05
CA VAL A 485 -7.78 8.10 -16.84
C VAL A 485 -6.95 6.82 -16.89
N GLY A 486 -6.06 6.63 -15.92
CA GLY A 486 -5.21 5.45 -15.80
C GLY A 486 -5.37 4.76 -14.46
N GLY A 487 -5.12 3.46 -14.38
CA GLY A 487 -5.07 2.78 -13.09
C GLY A 487 -3.97 3.33 -12.16
N ILE A 488 -2.85 3.80 -12.71
CA ILE A 488 -1.73 4.38 -11.97
C ILE A 488 -1.60 5.88 -12.25
N VAL A 489 -1.50 6.26 -13.53
CA VAL A 489 -1.25 7.65 -13.95
C VAL A 489 -2.31 8.13 -14.93
N GLY A 490 -2.96 9.27 -14.67
CA GLY A 490 -3.90 9.85 -15.62
C GLY A 490 -3.22 10.22 -16.94
N TYR A 491 -2.25 11.13 -16.87
CA TYR A 491 -1.49 11.58 -18.04
C TYR A 491 0.02 11.57 -17.80
N LEU A 492 0.71 10.61 -18.38
CA LEU A 492 2.16 10.43 -18.33
C LEU A 492 2.82 11.19 -19.49
N THR A 493 3.68 12.17 -19.19
CA THR A 493 4.27 13.02 -20.23
C THR A 493 5.72 13.41 -19.94
N SER A 494 6.60 13.25 -20.92
CA SER A 494 8.06 13.33 -20.74
C SER A 494 8.65 14.69 -21.12
N GLN A 495 9.23 15.42 -20.15
CA GLN A 495 9.88 16.72 -20.36
C GLN A 495 11.03 17.01 -19.34
N PRO A 496 12.07 16.16 -19.17
CA PRO A 496 12.60 15.27 -20.20
C PRO A 496 12.11 13.83 -20.09
N ASP A 497 12.10 13.19 -18.91
CA ASP A 497 11.80 11.76 -18.81
C ASP A 497 10.59 11.48 -17.94
N ALA A 498 9.75 10.53 -18.34
CA ALA A 498 8.63 10.02 -17.57
C ALA A 498 8.45 8.52 -17.77
N TRP A 499 8.10 7.77 -16.73
CA TRP A 499 7.80 6.35 -16.87
C TRP A 499 6.91 5.80 -15.76
N VAL A 500 6.29 4.67 -16.06
CA VAL A 500 5.72 3.75 -15.08
C VAL A 500 6.43 2.42 -15.27
N LYS A 501 7.07 1.88 -14.23
CA LYS A 501 7.71 0.57 -14.31
C LYS A 501 7.54 -0.31 -13.08
N ASP A 502 7.72 -1.61 -13.26
CA ASP A 502 7.72 -2.60 -12.17
C ASP A 502 6.42 -2.53 -11.33
N SER A 503 5.29 -2.20 -11.95
CA SER A 503 4.07 -1.75 -11.26
C SER A 503 2.85 -2.59 -11.66
N SER A 504 1.81 -2.62 -10.84
CA SER A 504 0.61 -3.43 -11.12
C SER A 504 -0.71 -2.76 -10.81
N VAL A 505 -1.75 -3.17 -11.53
CA VAL A 505 -3.16 -2.79 -11.26
C VAL A 505 -4.01 -4.05 -11.25
N LYS A 506 -4.77 -4.26 -10.19
CA LYS A 506 -5.59 -5.44 -9.98
C LYS A 506 -6.97 -5.11 -9.44
N ASN A 507 -8.02 -5.82 -9.86
CA ASN A 507 -9.39 -5.69 -9.30
C ASN A 507 -9.96 -4.25 -9.38
N VAL A 508 -9.60 -3.49 -10.41
CA VAL A 508 -9.95 -2.06 -10.53
C VAL A 508 -10.86 -1.82 -11.74
N THR A 509 -11.83 -0.92 -11.59
CA THR A 509 -12.55 -0.32 -12.73
C THR A 509 -12.00 1.08 -13.02
N VAL A 510 -11.54 1.30 -14.25
CA VAL A 510 -11.01 2.58 -14.73
C VAL A 510 -11.98 3.15 -15.76
N LYS A 511 -12.55 4.33 -15.50
CA LYS A 511 -13.62 4.93 -16.32
C LYS A 511 -13.31 6.38 -16.69
N GLY A 512 -13.43 6.72 -17.96
CA GLY A 512 -13.31 8.09 -18.46
C GLY A 512 -14.08 8.28 -19.76
N TYR A 513 -13.91 9.43 -20.39
CA TYR A 513 -14.59 9.73 -21.66
C TYR A 513 -13.89 9.08 -22.85
N ARG A 514 -12.64 9.47 -23.14
CA ARG A 514 -11.97 9.07 -24.39
C ARG A 514 -10.63 8.36 -24.18
N ASP A 515 -9.77 8.88 -23.31
CA ASP A 515 -8.38 8.44 -23.19
C ASP A 515 -8.20 7.60 -21.91
N VAL A 516 -8.51 6.30 -21.95
CA VAL A 516 -8.66 5.45 -20.74
C VAL A 516 -7.78 4.21 -20.84
N GLY A 517 -6.94 3.95 -19.82
CA GLY A 517 -6.04 2.79 -19.83
C GLY A 517 -5.90 2.09 -18.49
N GLY A 518 -5.57 0.80 -18.52
CA GLY A 518 -5.37 0.02 -17.29
C GLY A 518 -4.21 0.53 -16.42
N ILE A 519 -3.15 1.08 -17.03
CA ILE A 519 -2.01 1.71 -16.33
C ILE A 519 -2.05 3.22 -16.49
N ALA A 520 -2.11 3.71 -17.74
CA ALA A 520 -2.10 5.14 -18.05
C ALA A 520 -3.22 5.56 -18.99
N GLY A 521 -3.90 6.67 -18.70
CA GLY A 521 -4.91 7.22 -19.61
C GLY A 521 -4.30 7.70 -20.93
N MET A 522 -3.18 8.40 -20.83
CA MET A 522 -2.36 8.79 -21.97
C MET A 522 -0.89 8.74 -21.61
N ALA A 523 -0.06 8.27 -22.53
CA ALA A 523 1.40 8.34 -22.45
C ALA A 523 1.93 9.12 -23.65
N GLN A 524 2.61 10.25 -23.42
CA GLN A 524 3.13 11.12 -24.47
C GLN A 524 4.62 11.36 -24.35
N LEU A 525 5.33 11.15 -25.45
CA LEU A 525 6.73 11.51 -25.61
C LEU A 525 6.84 12.94 -26.18
N TYR A 526 7.29 13.91 -25.39
CA TYR A 526 7.67 15.24 -25.91
C TYR A 526 9.17 15.38 -26.10
N SER A 527 9.96 14.98 -25.10
CA SER A 527 11.42 14.86 -25.18
C SER A 527 11.88 13.70 -24.29
N GLY A 528 13.20 13.42 -24.25
CA GLY A 528 13.79 12.39 -23.37
C GLY A 528 13.19 10.99 -23.56
N LEU A 529 12.93 10.30 -22.45
CA LEU A 529 12.36 8.95 -22.40
C LEU A 529 10.90 8.98 -21.90
N CYS A 530 10.02 8.26 -22.58
CA CYS A 530 8.66 8.01 -22.13
C CYS A 530 8.34 6.53 -22.28
N TYR A 531 8.13 5.80 -21.18
CA TYR A 531 7.85 4.37 -21.26
C TYR A 531 6.94 3.82 -20.16
N VAL A 532 6.25 2.73 -20.48
CA VAL A 532 5.53 1.86 -19.54
C VAL A 532 6.14 0.48 -19.66
N ASP A 533 6.82 0.00 -18.63
CA ASP A 533 7.63 -1.22 -18.70
C ASP A 533 7.42 -2.15 -17.51
N ASN A 534 7.45 -3.46 -17.73
CA ASN A 534 7.32 -4.47 -16.68
C ASN A 534 6.09 -4.24 -15.78
N VAL A 535 4.91 -4.22 -16.40
CA VAL A 535 3.64 -3.95 -15.72
C VAL A 535 2.70 -5.15 -15.78
N SER A 536 1.91 -5.36 -14.72
CA SER A 536 0.87 -6.39 -14.70
C SER A 536 -0.52 -5.79 -14.45
N ILE A 537 -1.49 -6.23 -15.26
CA ILE A 537 -2.89 -5.81 -15.18
C ILE A 537 -3.73 -7.07 -15.04
N ASP A 538 -4.45 -7.21 -13.93
CA ASP A 538 -5.21 -8.42 -13.59
C ASP A 538 -6.64 -8.09 -13.12
N ASN A 539 -7.66 -8.67 -13.75
CA ASN A 539 -9.07 -8.44 -13.39
C ASN A 539 -9.43 -6.93 -13.40
N VAL A 540 -9.18 -6.26 -14.53
CA VAL A 540 -9.40 -4.81 -14.70
C VAL A 540 -10.41 -4.54 -15.79
N THR A 541 -11.35 -3.64 -15.51
CA THR A 541 -12.32 -3.15 -16.50
C THR A 541 -11.98 -1.71 -16.88
N VAL A 542 -11.69 -1.48 -18.16
CA VAL A 542 -11.40 -0.16 -18.74
C VAL A 542 -12.65 0.30 -19.52
N ILE A 543 -13.17 1.48 -19.20
CA ILE A 543 -14.41 2.01 -19.78
C ILE A 543 -14.15 3.40 -20.37
N ALA A 544 -14.31 3.54 -21.69
CA ALA A 544 -14.46 4.82 -22.37
C ALA A 544 -15.95 5.07 -22.67
N ASP A 545 -16.57 5.94 -21.89
CA ASP A 545 -17.97 6.32 -22.01
C ASP A 545 -18.11 7.62 -22.81
N MET A 546 -18.29 7.47 -24.11
CA MET A 546 -18.39 8.55 -25.10
C MET A 546 -19.83 8.83 -25.55
N ILE A 547 -20.84 8.39 -24.80
CA ILE A 547 -22.24 8.59 -25.18
C ILE A 547 -22.63 10.07 -25.13
N ALA A 548 -22.17 10.78 -24.10
CA ALA A 548 -22.40 12.22 -24.01
C ALA A 548 -21.54 12.97 -25.03
N GLU A 549 -22.14 13.79 -25.90
CA GLU A 549 -21.38 14.64 -26.82
C GLU A 549 -20.70 15.80 -26.08
N TYR A 550 -19.43 16.06 -26.43
CA TYR A 550 -18.64 17.22 -25.97
C TYR A 550 -18.05 17.98 -27.18
N ASP A 551 -17.58 19.22 -26.97
CA ASP A 551 -17.24 20.20 -28.03
C ASP A 551 -16.22 19.69 -29.08
N GLU A 552 -15.45 18.64 -28.80
CA GLU A 552 -14.62 17.91 -29.77
C GLU A 552 -15.33 16.66 -30.36
N SER A 553 -16.54 16.83 -30.90
CA SER A 553 -17.29 15.73 -31.52
C SER A 553 -16.53 15.12 -32.72
N GLY A 554 -16.62 13.78 -32.89
CA GLY A 554 -16.01 13.06 -34.01
C GLY A 554 -14.59 12.53 -33.80
N LYS A 555 -14.05 12.56 -32.57
CA LYS A 555 -12.78 11.89 -32.24
C LYS A 555 -13.04 10.43 -31.82
N GLU A 556 -12.16 9.53 -32.24
CA GLU A 556 -12.20 8.12 -31.85
C GLU A 556 -11.82 7.91 -30.37
N ALA A 557 -12.40 6.86 -29.78
CA ALA A 557 -12.02 6.37 -28.45
C ALA A 557 -10.55 5.94 -28.43
N ASN A 558 -9.83 6.26 -27.36
CA ASN A 558 -8.49 5.76 -27.08
C ASN A 558 -8.55 4.96 -25.76
N ALA A 559 -9.22 3.82 -25.81
CA ALA A 559 -9.33 2.88 -24.70
C ALA A 559 -8.37 1.70 -24.92
N GLY A 560 -7.54 1.37 -23.94
CA GLY A 560 -6.55 0.31 -24.08
C GLY A 560 -6.26 -0.44 -22.79
N ALA A 561 -5.92 -1.72 -22.90
CA ALA A 561 -5.65 -2.57 -21.74
C ALA A 561 -4.51 -2.03 -20.86
N VAL A 562 -3.47 -1.42 -21.46
CA VAL A 562 -2.33 -0.83 -20.73
C VAL A 562 -2.37 0.69 -20.76
N VAL A 563 -2.36 1.26 -21.96
CA VAL A 563 -2.40 2.71 -22.19
C VAL A 563 -3.60 3.04 -23.05
N GLY A 564 -4.36 4.07 -22.69
CA GLY A 564 -5.47 4.57 -23.51
C GLY A 564 -4.97 5.19 -24.81
N ARG A 565 -4.40 6.39 -24.73
CA ARG A 565 -3.72 7.03 -25.87
C ARG A 565 -2.20 6.92 -25.76
N ASN A 566 -1.56 6.20 -26.68
CA ASN A 566 -0.11 6.22 -26.85
C ASN A 566 0.31 7.28 -27.89
N ALA A 567 0.93 8.36 -27.44
CA ALA A 567 1.49 9.44 -28.26
C ALA A 567 3.03 9.41 -28.24
N GLY A 568 3.61 8.25 -28.62
CA GLY A 568 5.05 8.08 -28.82
C GLY A 568 5.83 7.46 -27.67
N ALA A 569 5.15 6.97 -26.62
CA ALA A 569 5.79 6.23 -25.54
C ALA A 569 6.11 4.78 -25.93
N THR A 570 7.16 4.22 -25.33
CA THR A 570 7.49 2.79 -25.46
C THR A 570 6.67 1.99 -24.44
N ILE A 571 6.04 0.90 -24.87
CA ILE A 571 5.31 -0.01 -24.00
C ILE A 571 5.95 -1.39 -24.15
N SER A 572 6.40 -1.98 -23.04
CA SER A 572 7.12 -3.25 -23.04
C SER A 572 6.85 -4.07 -21.79
N ASN A 573 7.06 -5.39 -21.90
CA ASN A 573 7.01 -6.34 -20.79
C ASN A 573 5.68 -6.29 -20.00
N GLU A 574 4.54 -6.14 -20.68
CA GLU A 574 3.24 -6.16 -20.01
C GLU A 574 2.65 -7.57 -19.86
N THR A 575 2.04 -7.83 -18.71
CA THR A 575 1.20 -9.01 -18.47
C THR A 575 -0.25 -8.58 -18.31
N LYS A 576 -1.17 -9.18 -19.07
CA LYS A 576 -2.60 -8.84 -19.08
C LYS A 576 -3.43 -10.10 -18.82
N ASN A 577 -4.10 -10.13 -17.67
CA ASN A 577 -4.97 -11.23 -17.26
C ASN A 577 -6.37 -10.67 -16.98
N ASN A 578 -7.41 -11.27 -17.59
CA ASN A 578 -8.80 -10.86 -17.40
C ASN A 578 -9.04 -9.33 -17.51
N VAL A 579 -8.55 -8.71 -18.59
CA VAL A 579 -8.74 -7.28 -18.85
C VAL A 579 -9.86 -7.07 -19.85
N THR A 580 -10.91 -6.37 -19.45
CA THR A 580 -12.04 -6.01 -20.30
C THR A 580 -11.92 -4.55 -20.72
N VAL A 581 -12.11 -4.24 -22.01
CA VAL A 581 -12.08 -2.87 -22.53
C VAL A 581 -13.40 -2.58 -23.23
N ASN A 582 -14.19 -1.69 -22.63
CA ASN A 582 -15.50 -1.30 -23.11
C ASN A 582 -15.46 0.13 -23.67
N VAL A 583 -16.05 0.31 -24.86
CA VAL A 583 -16.25 1.61 -25.49
C VAL A 583 -17.74 1.78 -25.73
N TYR A 584 -18.31 2.80 -25.10
CA TYR A 584 -19.71 3.15 -25.23
C TYR A 584 -19.82 4.43 -26.06
N LYS A 585 -20.53 4.40 -27.17
CA LYS A 585 -20.64 5.53 -28.11
C LYS A 585 -21.98 5.55 -28.81
N VAL A 586 -22.23 6.64 -29.52
CA VAL A 586 -23.39 6.80 -30.41
C VAL A 586 -22.95 6.58 -31.85
N GLU A 587 -23.56 5.62 -32.54
CA GLU A 587 -23.35 5.37 -33.97
C GLU A 587 -24.70 5.31 -34.68
N ASN A 588 -24.87 6.11 -35.75
CA ASN A 588 -26.10 6.17 -36.53
C ASN A 588 -27.39 6.36 -35.69
N GLY A 589 -27.29 7.11 -34.59
CA GLY A 589 -28.42 7.37 -33.67
C GLY A 589 -28.65 6.31 -32.60
N ILE A 590 -27.84 5.24 -32.58
CA ILE A 590 -27.89 4.16 -31.59
C ILE A 590 -26.76 4.33 -30.59
N ALA A 591 -27.10 4.50 -29.32
CA ALA A 591 -26.18 4.51 -28.19
C ALA A 591 -25.97 3.08 -27.69
N THR A 592 -24.72 2.59 -27.73
CA THR A 592 -24.32 1.34 -27.05
C THR A 592 -24.02 1.67 -25.59
N VAL A 593 -24.81 1.16 -24.66
CA VAL A 593 -24.82 1.60 -23.25
C VAL A 593 -24.39 0.49 -22.31
N GLY A 594 -23.48 0.81 -21.39
CA GLY A 594 -23.16 -0.05 -20.23
C GLY A 594 -22.96 0.74 -18.93
N THR A 595 -23.34 2.02 -18.90
CA THR A 595 -23.29 2.85 -17.68
C THR A 595 -24.62 3.56 -17.44
N ALA A 596 -24.91 3.86 -16.16
CA ALA A 596 -26.10 4.62 -15.77
C ALA A 596 -26.12 6.03 -16.39
N ALA A 597 -24.98 6.72 -16.36
CA ALA A 597 -24.84 8.07 -16.93
C ALA A 597 -25.05 8.08 -18.46
N GLY A 598 -24.51 7.07 -19.15
CA GLY A 598 -24.72 6.88 -20.58
C GLY A 598 -26.18 6.59 -20.92
N LEU A 599 -26.86 5.75 -20.13
CA LEU A 599 -28.29 5.46 -20.30
C LEU A 599 -29.15 6.72 -20.12
N ASP A 600 -28.91 7.48 -19.06
CA ASP A 600 -29.63 8.71 -18.78
C ASP A 600 -29.44 9.72 -19.92
N TYR A 601 -28.19 9.91 -20.38
CA TYR A 601 -27.92 10.79 -21.51
C TYR A 601 -28.65 10.35 -22.78
N ALA A 602 -28.56 9.07 -23.14
CA ALA A 602 -29.15 8.56 -24.38
C ALA A 602 -30.67 8.74 -24.40
N THR A 603 -31.33 8.34 -23.32
CA THR A 603 -32.80 8.38 -23.19
C THR A 603 -33.32 9.80 -23.10
N LYS A 604 -32.63 10.69 -22.38
CA LYS A 604 -32.94 12.12 -22.31
C LYS A 604 -32.90 12.80 -23.68
N ASN A 605 -31.95 12.43 -24.52
CA ASN A 605 -31.77 13.00 -25.86
C ASN A 605 -32.56 12.25 -26.94
N GLY A 606 -33.37 11.24 -26.56
CA GLY A 606 -34.21 10.49 -27.50
C GLY A 606 -33.41 9.61 -28.47
N LEU A 607 -32.19 9.20 -28.10
CA LEU A 607 -31.40 8.26 -28.87
C LEU A 607 -32.01 6.85 -28.77
N GLU A 608 -31.75 6.02 -29.77
CA GLU A 608 -31.95 4.58 -29.62
C GLU A 608 -30.90 4.03 -28.67
N VAL A 609 -31.27 3.03 -27.87
CA VAL A 609 -30.41 2.43 -26.86
C VAL A 609 -30.25 0.94 -27.15
N SER A 610 -29.02 0.46 -27.08
CA SER A 610 -28.68 -0.96 -27.03
C SER A 610 -27.82 -1.21 -25.79
N LEU A 611 -28.34 -1.95 -24.81
CA LEU A 611 -27.53 -2.33 -23.66
C LEU A 611 -26.43 -3.32 -24.07
N THR A 612 -25.32 -3.27 -23.36
CA THR A 612 -24.15 -4.15 -23.57
C THR A 612 -23.92 -5.09 -22.40
N ASP A 613 -24.39 -4.72 -21.22
CA ASP A 613 -24.23 -5.44 -19.96
C ASP A 613 -25.52 -5.30 -19.12
N ASP A 614 -25.69 -6.18 -18.13
CA ASP A 614 -26.69 -5.97 -17.07
C ASP A 614 -26.40 -4.65 -16.35
N LEU A 615 -27.43 -3.82 -16.15
CA LEU A 615 -27.27 -2.48 -15.61
C LEU A 615 -28.19 -2.26 -14.41
N ALA A 616 -27.60 -1.84 -13.30
CA ALA A 616 -28.33 -1.33 -12.14
C ALA A 616 -28.25 0.20 -12.11
N ILE A 617 -29.40 0.86 -11.96
CA ILE A 617 -29.50 2.32 -11.88
C ILE A 617 -30.32 2.74 -10.65
N SER A 618 -30.08 3.95 -10.14
CA SER A 618 -30.95 4.58 -9.14
C SER A 618 -31.94 5.49 -9.85
N ALA A 619 -33.23 5.39 -9.50
CA ALA A 619 -34.25 6.31 -9.98
C ALA A 619 -34.06 7.76 -9.48
N ASN A 620 -33.19 7.98 -8.49
CA ASN A 620 -32.86 9.32 -7.98
C ASN A 620 -31.76 10.02 -8.78
N GLU A 621 -31.02 9.28 -9.63
CA GLU A 621 -29.86 9.78 -10.38
C GLU A 621 -30.15 9.94 -11.88
N THR A 622 -31.42 9.81 -12.27
CA THR A 622 -31.88 9.94 -13.66
C THR A 622 -32.77 11.16 -13.85
N THR A 623 -32.79 11.65 -15.08
CA THR A 623 -33.66 12.71 -15.60
C THR A 623 -35.00 12.17 -16.14
N ALA A 624 -35.22 10.86 -16.11
CA ALA A 624 -36.46 10.23 -16.55
C ALA A 624 -37.66 10.68 -15.69
N SER A 625 -38.82 10.81 -16.33
CA SER A 625 -40.05 11.20 -15.63
C SER A 625 -41.29 10.67 -16.33
N SER A 626 -42.13 10.00 -15.52
CA SER A 626 -43.51 9.62 -15.86
C SER A 626 -44.53 10.73 -15.60
N GLY A 627 -44.15 11.79 -14.87
CA GLY A 627 -45.08 12.79 -14.34
C GLY A 627 -45.75 12.38 -13.01
N TYR A 628 -45.45 11.20 -12.46
CA TYR A 628 -46.06 10.68 -11.24
C TYR A 628 -45.03 10.43 -10.13
N GLY A 629 -44.28 9.32 -10.22
CA GLY A 629 -43.29 8.89 -9.23
C GLY A 629 -41.87 8.82 -9.78
N ALA A 630 -40.94 8.34 -8.95
CA ALA A 630 -39.56 8.08 -9.34
C ALA A 630 -39.53 7.13 -10.54
N THR A 631 -38.77 7.48 -11.56
CA THR A 631 -38.80 6.81 -12.88
C THR A 631 -37.38 6.49 -13.29
N GLY A 632 -37.08 5.22 -13.60
CA GLY A 632 -35.74 4.81 -14.02
C GLY A 632 -35.39 5.22 -15.45
N VAL A 633 -36.25 4.88 -16.40
CA VAL A 633 -36.01 5.07 -17.84
C VAL A 633 -37.22 5.71 -18.51
N SER A 634 -36.98 6.66 -19.42
CA SER A 634 -38.03 7.23 -20.29
C SER A 634 -37.79 6.83 -21.73
N VAL A 635 -38.81 6.27 -22.39
CA VAL A 635 -38.80 5.98 -23.84
C VAL A 635 -39.80 6.90 -24.51
N LYS A 636 -39.31 7.77 -25.40
CA LYS A 636 -40.06 8.92 -25.94
C LYS A 636 -39.68 9.14 -27.40
N ASN A 637 -40.43 9.98 -28.11
CA ASN A 637 -40.15 10.38 -29.50
C ASN A 637 -40.03 9.20 -30.49
N GLY A 638 -40.66 8.05 -30.17
CA GLY A 638 -40.59 6.86 -31.01
C GLY A 638 -39.26 6.11 -30.94
N SER A 639 -38.39 6.39 -29.96
CA SER A 639 -37.09 5.72 -29.83
C SER A 639 -37.22 4.23 -29.46
N VAL A 640 -36.14 3.49 -29.69
CA VAL A 640 -36.02 2.07 -29.33
C VAL A 640 -35.13 1.93 -28.10
N PHE A 641 -35.62 1.25 -27.07
CA PHE A 641 -34.83 0.76 -25.95
C PHE A 641 -34.68 -0.76 -26.08
N ASP A 642 -33.54 -1.19 -26.60
CA ASP A 642 -33.15 -2.59 -26.76
C ASP A 642 -32.26 -3.01 -25.58
N GLY A 643 -32.77 -3.93 -24.75
CA GLY A 643 -31.98 -4.55 -23.69
C GLY A 643 -30.92 -5.51 -24.22
N ASN A 644 -31.01 -5.92 -25.49
CA ASN A 644 -30.09 -6.85 -26.13
C ASN A 644 -29.84 -8.14 -25.31
N GLY A 645 -30.88 -8.60 -24.60
CA GLY A 645 -30.85 -9.77 -23.71
C GLY A 645 -30.40 -9.49 -22.27
N ASN A 646 -30.00 -8.26 -21.95
CA ASN A 646 -29.54 -7.87 -20.62
C ASN A 646 -30.71 -7.51 -19.69
N THR A 647 -30.36 -7.26 -18.43
CA THR A 647 -31.26 -6.87 -17.35
C THR A 647 -31.08 -5.39 -17.02
N ILE A 648 -32.19 -4.67 -16.85
CA ILE A 648 -32.21 -3.39 -16.15
C ILE A 648 -32.77 -3.60 -14.74
N THR A 649 -32.03 -3.18 -13.73
CA THR A 649 -32.49 -3.14 -12.33
C THR A 649 -32.62 -1.70 -11.88
N VAL A 650 -33.83 -1.26 -11.55
CA VAL A 650 -34.07 0.12 -11.08
C VAL A 650 -34.27 0.13 -9.57
N ASN A 651 -33.29 0.70 -8.87
CA ASN A 651 -33.30 0.91 -7.43
C ASN A 651 -34.00 2.24 -7.07
N ASP A 652 -34.33 2.40 -5.80
CA ASP A 652 -34.92 3.61 -5.22
C ASP A 652 -36.27 4.07 -5.82
N ALA A 653 -37.01 3.14 -6.43
CA ALA A 653 -38.29 3.37 -7.07
C ALA A 653 -39.42 2.56 -6.39
N ASN A 654 -39.51 2.60 -5.06
CA ASN A 654 -40.37 1.72 -4.26
C ASN A 654 -41.76 2.31 -3.94
N GLY A 655 -42.00 3.58 -4.29
CA GLY A 655 -43.26 4.26 -4.06
C GLY A 655 -44.38 3.75 -4.96
N THR A 656 -45.62 3.93 -4.49
CA THR A 656 -46.83 3.46 -5.19
C THR A 656 -47.07 4.11 -6.55
N TRP A 657 -46.23 5.02 -7.04
CA TRP A 657 -46.30 5.60 -8.39
C TRP A 657 -44.99 5.47 -9.17
N ASP A 658 -44.01 4.80 -8.58
CA ASP A 658 -42.68 4.70 -9.14
C ASP A 658 -42.63 3.56 -10.17
N CYS A 659 -41.72 3.67 -11.14
CA CYS A 659 -41.59 2.71 -12.22
C CYS A 659 -40.16 2.56 -12.73
N ALA A 660 -39.86 1.37 -13.26
CA ALA A 660 -38.58 1.11 -13.89
C ALA A 660 -38.52 1.78 -15.27
N ILE A 661 -39.54 1.59 -16.12
CA ILE A 661 -39.58 2.12 -17.49
C ILE A 661 -40.91 2.84 -17.75
N ASN A 662 -40.83 4.05 -18.29
CA ASN A 662 -41.97 4.85 -18.74
C ASN A 662 -41.91 5.12 -20.26
N PRO A 663 -42.60 4.30 -21.08
CA PRO A 663 -42.77 4.58 -22.50
C PRO A 663 -43.96 5.51 -22.76
N GLN A 664 -43.74 6.63 -23.45
CA GLN A 664 -44.80 7.51 -23.97
C GLN A 664 -45.13 7.21 -25.44
N ASN A 665 -44.14 6.70 -26.18
CA ASN A 665 -44.14 6.27 -27.58
C ASN A 665 -42.83 5.52 -27.82
N GLY A 666 -42.79 4.56 -28.75
CA GLY A 666 -41.58 3.86 -29.14
C GLY A 666 -41.60 2.39 -28.75
N THR A 667 -40.41 1.77 -28.70
CA THR A 667 -40.26 0.32 -28.49
C THR A 667 -39.38 0.02 -27.28
N VAL A 668 -39.82 -0.90 -26.42
CA VAL A 668 -38.99 -1.54 -25.38
C VAL A 668 -38.85 -3.01 -25.77
N LYS A 669 -37.63 -3.54 -25.90
CA LYS A 669 -37.46 -4.92 -26.34
C LYS A 669 -36.24 -5.66 -25.80
N ASN A 670 -36.27 -6.98 -25.87
CA ASN A 670 -35.17 -7.90 -25.51
C ASN A 670 -34.56 -7.60 -24.14
N LEU A 671 -35.38 -7.46 -23.11
CA LEU A 671 -34.94 -6.91 -21.82
C LEU A 671 -35.55 -7.69 -20.66
N THR A 672 -34.77 -7.91 -19.61
CA THR A 672 -35.33 -8.27 -18.30
C THR A 672 -35.44 -7.02 -17.44
N VAL A 673 -36.60 -6.78 -16.84
CA VAL A 673 -36.89 -5.61 -16.00
C VAL A 673 -37.08 -6.07 -14.56
N ASN A 674 -36.22 -5.57 -13.68
CA ASN A 674 -36.23 -5.83 -12.25
C ASN A 674 -36.22 -4.52 -11.45
N GLY A 675 -36.62 -4.61 -10.18
CA GLY A 675 -36.68 -3.46 -9.29
C GLY A 675 -37.84 -2.51 -9.62
N ALA A 676 -38.00 -1.49 -8.78
CA ALA A 676 -39.15 -0.60 -8.73
C ALA A 676 -40.49 -1.25 -8.33
N PHE A 677 -41.48 -0.42 -8.00
CA PHE A 677 -42.83 -0.85 -7.70
C PHE A 677 -43.60 -1.27 -8.97
N ARG A 678 -43.39 -0.59 -10.10
CA ARG A 678 -43.89 -0.98 -11.41
C ARG A 678 -42.74 -1.29 -12.35
N GLY A 679 -42.83 -2.37 -13.12
CA GLY A 679 -41.93 -2.62 -14.23
C GLY A 679 -42.11 -1.57 -15.32
N ILE A 680 -43.22 -1.65 -16.05
CA ILE A 680 -43.56 -0.67 -17.10
C ILE A 680 -44.78 0.14 -16.69
N PHE A 681 -44.66 1.47 -16.70
CA PHE A 681 -45.75 2.39 -16.39
C PHE A 681 -45.95 3.44 -17.49
N MET A 682 -47.18 3.65 -17.94
CA MET A 682 -47.51 4.72 -18.87
C MET A 682 -48.34 5.81 -18.20
N GLY A 683 -47.74 6.99 -18.03
CA GLY A 683 -48.41 8.20 -17.52
C GLY A 683 -49.06 9.07 -18.60
N SER A 684 -48.73 8.86 -19.87
CA SER A 684 -49.29 9.56 -21.04
C SER A 684 -48.89 8.81 -22.33
N ALA A 685 -49.59 9.05 -23.43
CA ALA A 685 -49.18 8.53 -24.74
C ALA A 685 -49.30 9.60 -25.85
N ASP A 686 -48.26 9.74 -26.67
CA ASP A 686 -48.23 10.60 -27.86
C ASP A 686 -47.90 9.85 -29.16
N GLY A 687 -47.76 8.53 -29.08
CA GLY A 687 -47.68 7.59 -30.19
C GLY A 687 -47.90 6.16 -29.71
N ASP A 688 -47.82 5.21 -30.65
CA ASP A 688 -47.96 3.79 -30.35
C ASP A 688 -46.78 3.29 -29.49
N VAL A 689 -47.07 2.39 -28.55
CA VAL A 689 -46.04 1.74 -27.71
C VAL A 689 -45.94 0.27 -28.03
N VAL A 690 -44.72 -0.20 -28.27
CA VAL A 690 -44.38 -1.60 -28.52
C VAL A 690 -43.52 -2.13 -27.39
N ILE A 691 -43.89 -3.28 -26.83
CA ILE A 691 -43.11 -4.01 -25.83
C ILE A 691 -42.90 -5.42 -26.38
N ASP A 692 -41.67 -5.81 -26.72
CA ASP A 692 -41.42 -7.08 -27.40
C ASP A 692 -40.29 -7.88 -26.74
N ASN A 693 -40.52 -9.16 -26.46
CA ASN A 693 -39.52 -10.02 -25.84
C ASN A 693 -38.97 -9.44 -24.51
N VAL A 694 -39.87 -9.03 -23.62
CA VAL A 694 -39.52 -8.45 -22.31
C VAL A 694 -39.96 -9.39 -21.18
N VAL A 695 -39.08 -9.62 -20.21
CA VAL A 695 -39.39 -10.36 -18.98
C VAL A 695 -39.51 -9.37 -17.83
N ILE A 696 -40.65 -9.35 -17.14
CA ILE A 696 -40.91 -8.46 -16.02
C ILE A 696 -41.29 -9.30 -14.82
N ASP A 697 -40.47 -9.22 -13.77
CA ASP A 697 -40.63 -9.97 -12.54
C ASP A 697 -40.12 -9.16 -11.33
N ASN A 698 -40.39 -9.62 -10.11
CA ASN A 698 -40.01 -8.96 -8.87
C ASN A 698 -40.47 -7.49 -8.77
N VAL A 699 -41.68 -7.22 -9.29
CA VAL A 699 -42.38 -5.93 -9.24
C VAL A 699 -43.83 -6.13 -8.81
N CYS A 700 -44.47 -5.07 -8.29
CA CYS A 700 -45.90 -5.13 -7.97
C CYS A 700 -46.74 -5.17 -9.26
N TYR A 701 -46.54 -4.18 -10.13
CA TYR A 701 -47.19 -4.13 -11.43
C TYR A 701 -46.20 -4.44 -12.55
N THR A 702 -46.54 -5.40 -13.40
CA THR A 702 -45.73 -5.72 -14.59
C THR A 702 -45.91 -4.67 -15.67
N PHE A 703 -47.17 -4.43 -16.05
CA PHE A 703 -47.57 -3.35 -16.95
C PHE A 703 -48.74 -2.59 -16.32
N ASN A 704 -48.55 -1.27 -16.13
CA ASN A 704 -49.61 -0.37 -15.70
C ASN A 704 -49.73 0.86 -16.60
N SER A 705 -50.96 1.32 -16.83
CA SER A 705 -51.20 2.56 -17.56
C SER A 705 -52.41 3.30 -16.99
N ASP A 706 -52.15 4.50 -16.48
CA ASP A 706 -53.19 5.41 -16.00
C ASP A 706 -53.35 6.64 -16.91
N GLY A 707 -52.41 6.85 -17.84
CA GLY A 707 -52.51 7.83 -18.91
C GLY A 707 -52.27 7.21 -20.29
N GLY A 708 -52.92 7.79 -21.30
CA GLY A 708 -52.91 7.30 -22.68
C GLY A 708 -53.68 8.21 -23.62
N ASN A 709 -53.90 7.76 -24.85
CA ASN A 709 -54.64 8.51 -25.87
C ASN A 709 -55.38 7.56 -26.83
N LYS A 710 -56.66 7.84 -27.10
CA LYS A 710 -57.52 7.00 -27.96
C LYS A 710 -57.09 6.94 -29.43
N ASN A 711 -56.09 7.71 -29.82
CA ASN A 711 -55.47 7.63 -31.14
C ASN A 711 -54.37 6.55 -31.23
N TYR A 712 -53.84 6.10 -30.09
CA TYR A 712 -52.64 5.25 -30.04
C TYR A 712 -52.90 3.92 -29.32
N GLY A 713 -52.24 2.87 -29.80
CA GLY A 713 -52.33 1.52 -29.28
C GLY A 713 -51.12 1.13 -28.43
N VAL A 714 -51.31 0.09 -27.63
CA VAL A 714 -50.23 -0.59 -26.92
C VAL A 714 -50.16 -2.04 -27.41
N TYR A 715 -48.98 -2.45 -27.89
CA TYR A 715 -48.75 -3.77 -28.45
C TYR A 715 -47.65 -4.47 -27.66
N ILE A 716 -47.99 -5.57 -27.00
CA ILE A 716 -47.09 -6.33 -26.14
C ILE A 716 -46.94 -7.72 -26.74
N SER A 717 -45.73 -8.11 -27.14
CA SER A 717 -45.47 -9.39 -27.78
C SER A 717 -44.33 -10.16 -27.14
N ASN A 718 -44.40 -11.49 -27.23
CA ASN A 718 -43.34 -12.42 -26.82
C ASN A 718 -42.82 -12.20 -25.38
N SER A 719 -43.65 -11.63 -24.50
CA SER A 719 -43.20 -11.10 -23.21
C SER A 719 -43.72 -11.95 -22.05
N THR A 720 -42.98 -11.97 -20.94
CA THR A 720 -43.38 -12.64 -19.69
C THR A 720 -43.69 -11.60 -18.63
N LEU A 721 -44.92 -11.62 -18.11
CA LEU A 721 -45.43 -10.67 -17.13
C LEU A 721 -45.81 -11.42 -15.84
N ASN A 722 -44.88 -11.45 -14.87
CA ASN A 722 -45.09 -12.08 -13.57
C ASN A 722 -45.50 -11.03 -12.52
N GLY A 723 -46.80 -10.84 -12.29
CA GLY A 723 -47.29 -9.81 -11.37
C GLY A 723 -48.67 -9.25 -11.74
N TRP A 724 -48.93 -8.00 -11.33
CA TRP A 724 -50.19 -7.31 -11.63
C TRP A 724 -50.15 -6.53 -12.96
N THR A 725 -51.01 -6.85 -13.90
CA THR A 725 -51.26 -6.04 -15.11
C THR A 725 -52.55 -5.23 -15.00
N SER A 726 -52.52 -3.91 -15.21
CA SER A 726 -53.72 -3.06 -15.15
C SER A 726 -53.62 -1.78 -15.96
N PHE A 727 -54.59 -1.49 -16.82
CA PHE A 727 -54.54 -0.32 -17.70
C PHE A 727 -55.92 0.33 -17.90
N SER A 728 -55.94 1.66 -17.88
CA SER A 728 -57.11 2.53 -17.98
C SER A 728 -57.74 2.55 -19.38
N ASP A 729 -59.02 2.93 -19.50
CA ASP A 729 -59.75 3.04 -20.78
C ASP A 729 -59.33 4.27 -21.62
N VAL A 730 -58.04 4.37 -21.92
CA VAL A 730 -57.46 5.57 -22.53
C VAL A 730 -56.78 5.29 -23.87
N HIS A 731 -56.62 4.03 -24.26
CA HIS A 731 -55.92 3.62 -25.48
C HIS A 731 -56.88 3.25 -26.60
N LYS A 732 -56.43 3.37 -27.86
CA LYS A 732 -57.16 2.88 -29.03
C LYS A 732 -57.48 1.39 -28.87
N GLU A 733 -56.46 0.62 -28.54
CA GLU A 733 -56.52 -0.82 -28.29
C GLU A 733 -55.28 -1.25 -27.50
N VAL A 734 -55.38 -2.39 -26.79
CA VAL A 734 -54.25 -3.03 -26.13
C VAL A 734 -54.18 -4.49 -26.61
N ILE A 735 -53.08 -4.89 -27.24
CA ILE A 735 -52.94 -6.23 -27.83
C ILE A 735 -51.75 -6.93 -27.19
N PHE A 736 -51.99 -8.13 -26.67
CA PHE A 736 -50.98 -9.06 -26.19
C PHE A 736 -50.84 -10.23 -27.18
N THR A 737 -49.63 -10.54 -27.65
CA THR A 737 -49.38 -11.63 -28.60
C THR A 737 -48.25 -12.54 -28.12
N ASN A 738 -48.49 -13.85 -28.01
CA ASN A 738 -47.49 -14.83 -27.53
C ASN A 738 -46.92 -14.47 -26.13
N CYS A 739 -47.72 -13.87 -25.25
CA CYS A 739 -47.28 -13.47 -23.92
C CYS A 739 -47.56 -14.53 -22.86
N LYS A 740 -46.74 -14.57 -21.82
CA LYS A 740 -46.89 -15.44 -20.64
C LYS A 740 -47.21 -14.61 -19.42
N PHE A 741 -48.14 -15.09 -18.60
CA PHE A 741 -48.58 -14.40 -17.39
C PHE A 741 -48.47 -15.33 -16.19
N GLY A 742 -47.82 -14.85 -15.15
CA GLY A 742 -47.50 -15.63 -13.96
C GLY A 742 -47.59 -14.84 -12.67
N LYS A 743 -47.28 -15.54 -11.57
CA LYS A 743 -47.17 -14.93 -10.25
C LYS A 743 -45.81 -14.25 -10.11
N GLY A 744 -45.80 -13.00 -9.64
CA GLY A 744 -44.57 -12.28 -9.31
C GLY A 744 -43.74 -13.00 -8.26
N SER A 745 -42.44 -13.00 -8.46
CA SER A 745 -41.44 -13.45 -7.48
C SER A 745 -41.11 -12.33 -6.48
N GLY A 746 -40.50 -12.68 -5.35
CA GLY A 746 -40.04 -11.69 -4.34
C GLY A 746 -41.14 -11.13 -3.42
N GLY A 747 -41.01 -9.85 -3.05
CA GLY A 747 -41.88 -9.19 -2.06
C GLY A 747 -43.30 -8.89 -2.53
N TYR A 748 -43.55 -9.01 -3.84
CA TYR A 748 -44.85 -8.78 -4.46
C TYR A 748 -45.36 -10.07 -5.09
N SER A 749 -46.37 -10.69 -4.47
CA SER A 749 -46.86 -12.02 -4.85
C SER A 749 -48.13 -11.98 -5.70
N TYR A 750 -48.34 -10.92 -6.49
CA TYR A 750 -49.55 -10.77 -7.32
C TYR A 750 -49.49 -11.67 -8.55
N ALA A 751 -50.66 -12.12 -9.00
CA ALA A 751 -50.85 -12.90 -10.22
C ALA A 751 -52.19 -12.49 -10.82
N PHE A 752 -52.31 -11.26 -11.30
CA PHE A 752 -53.61 -10.64 -11.50
C PHE A 752 -53.64 -9.70 -12.71
N CYS A 753 -54.71 -9.74 -13.50
CA CYS A 753 -54.95 -8.79 -14.60
C CYS A 753 -56.30 -8.09 -14.45
N ARG A 754 -56.30 -6.76 -14.55
CA ARG A 754 -57.52 -5.92 -14.54
C ARG A 754 -57.52 -4.94 -15.72
N PRO A 755 -58.11 -5.31 -16.87
CA PRO A 755 -58.22 -4.43 -18.02
C PRO A 755 -59.42 -3.46 -17.91
N TYR A 756 -59.16 -2.16 -18.07
CA TYR A 756 -60.20 -1.12 -18.24
C TYR A 756 -60.26 -0.59 -19.68
N ASN A 757 -59.32 -0.92 -20.56
CA ASN A 757 -59.43 -0.68 -22.01
C ASN A 757 -59.84 -1.95 -22.76
N ALA A 758 -60.47 -1.81 -23.93
CA ALA A 758 -60.66 -2.94 -24.84
C ALA A 758 -59.30 -3.57 -25.20
N CYS A 759 -59.22 -4.90 -25.14
CA CYS A 759 -57.97 -5.63 -25.34
C CYS A 759 -58.12 -7.00 -26.01
N VAL A 760 -57.03 -7.45 -26.64
CA VAL A 760 -56.92 -8.76 -27.30
C VAL A 760 -55.73 -9.50 -26.69
N PHE A 761 -55.94 -10.74 -26.29
CA PHE A 761 -54.89 -11.70 -25.95
C PHE A 761 -54.85 -12.76 -27.05
N GLU A 762 -53.74 -12.87 -27.75
CA GLU A 762 -53.54 -13.78 -28.87
C GLU A 762 -52.37 -14.72 -28.56
N ASN A 763 -52.62 -16.03 -28.59
CA ASN A 763 -51.63 -17.08 -28.26
C ASN A 763 -50.97 -16.90 -26.88
N CYS A 764 -51.67 -16.30 -25.91
CA CYS A 764 -51.13 -16.05 -24.58
C CYS A 764 -51.34 -17.24 -23.62
N GLU A 765 -50.38 -17.43 -22.72
CA GLU A 765 -50.39 -18.47 -21.68
C GLU A 765 -50.53 -17.84 -20.29
N PHE A 766 -51.48 -18.34 -19.49
CA PHE A 766 -51.72 -17.91 -18.11
C PHE A 766 -51.40 -19.07 -17.16
N ALA A 767 -50.57 -18.83 -16.16
CA ALA A 767 -50.23 -19.82 -15.15
C ALA A 767 -51.42 -20.16 -14.25
N GLU A 768 -51.40 -21.35 -13.65
CA GLU A 768 -52.39 -21.74 -12.63
C GLU A 768 -52.35 -20.76 -11.44
N GLY A 769 -53.52 -20.32 -10.99
CA GLY A 769 -53.67 -19.30 -9.96
C GLY A 769 -53.58 -17.85 -10.46
N PHE A 770 -53.38 -17.60 -11.76
CA PHE A 770 -53.47 -16.25 -12.31
C PHE A 770 -54.93 -15.81 -12.40
N GLU A 771 -55.25 -14.64 -11.87
CA GLU A 771 -56.61 -14.12 -11.75
C GLU A 771 -56.90 -13.03 -12.79
N PHE A 772 -58.15 -12.95 -13.24
CA PHE A 772 -58.63 -11.89 -14.13
C PHE A 772 -59.85 -11.20 -13.53
N ASP A 773 -59.82 -9.87 -13.53
CA ASP A 773 -60.97 -9.05 -13.16
C ASP A 773 -61.59 -8.41 -14.39
N THR A 774 -62.69 -9.02 -14.83
CA THR A 774 -63.52 -8.52 -15.95
C THR A 774 -64.69 -7.67 -15.45
N SER A 775 -64.74 -7.26 -14.18
CA SER A 775 -65.86 -6.49 -13.61
C SER A 775 -65.89 -5.02 -14.09
N ARG A 776 -64.81 -4.57 -14.74
CA ARG A 776 -64.65 -3.22 -15.27
C ARG A 776 -65.01 -3.19 -16.76
N GLN A 777 -65.75 -2.16 -17.18
CA GLN A 777 -66.43 -2.11 -18.49
C GLN A 777 -65.46 -2.07 -19.68
N THR A 778 -65.24 -3.20 -20.39
CA THR A 778 -64.44 -3.33 -21.62
C THR A 778 -64.87 -4.48 -22.54
N SER A 779 -64.38 -4.51 -23.79
CA SER A 779 -64.42 -5.68 -24.67
C SER A 779 -63.08 -6.44 -24.61
N ILE A 780 -63.10 -7.73 -24.24
CA ILE A 780 -61.91 -8.57 -24.10
C ILE A 780 -62.00 -9.74 -25.09
N VAL A 781 -60.95 -9.97 -25.87
CA VAL A 781 -60.88 -11.08 -26.85
C VAL A 781 -59.73 -12.01 -26.49
N PHE A 782 -60.02 -13.29 -26.25
CA PHE A 782 -59.01 -14.32 -26.14
C PHE A 782 -58.98 -15.12 -27.44
N LYS A 783 -57.83 -15.17 -28.11
CA LYS A 783 -57.59 -15.97 -29.32
C LYS A 783 -56.53 -17.01 -29.03
N ASN A 784 -56.90 -18.28 -29.10
CA ASN A 784 -55.95 -19.40 -28.92
C ASN A 784 -55.09 -19.32 -27.62
N CYS A 785 -55.68 -18.85 -26.52
CA CYS A 785 -54.99 -18.75 -25.22
C CYS A 785 -55.13 -20.02 -24.38
N THR A 786 -54.21 -20.21 -23.42
CA THR A 786 -54.25 -21.34 -22.46
C THR A 786 -54.16 -20.87 -21.01
N TYR A 787 -54.82 -21.57 -20.10
CA TYR A 787 -54.71 -21.41 -18.65
C TYR A 787 -54.24 -22.73 -18.02
N GLY A 788 -53.13 -22.72 -17.26
CA GLY A 788 -52.56 -23.95 -16.68
C GLY A 788 -52.26 -25.03 -17.73
N GLY A 789 -51.93 -24.63 -18.96
CA GLY A 789 -51.73 -25.53 -20.11
C GLY A 789 -53.01 -26.00 -20.82
N VAL A 790 -54.20 -25.59 -20.36
CA VAL A 790 -55.50 -25.95 -20.96
C VAL A 790 -56.03 -24.81 -21.83
N LYS A 791 -56.47 -25.10 -23.06
CA LYS A 791 -57.06 -24.08 -23.95
C LYS A 791 -58.31 -23.44 -23.34
N ILE A 792 -58.37 -22.11 -23.38
CA ILE A 792 -59.53 -21.33 -22.92
C ILE A 792 -60.60 -21.34 -24.00
N THR A 793 -61.83 -21.68 -23.63
CA THR A 793 -63.02 -21.73 -24.48
C THR A 793 -64.21 -21.14 -23.75
N ALA A 794 -65.28 -20.79 -24.47
CA ALA A 794 -66.51 -20.32 -23.82
C ALA A 794 -67.11 -21.33 -22.82
N GLU A 795 -66.89 -22.63 -23.02
CA GLU A 795 -67.45 -23.70 -22.20
C GLU A 795 -66.73 -23.87 -20.87
N ASN A 796 -65.40 -23.81 -20.87
CA ASN A 796 -64.58 -24.06 -19.67
C ASN A 796 -64.14 -22.77 -18.96
N ALA A 797 -64.32 -21.61 -19.60
CA ALA A 797 -63.95 -20.30 -19.10
C ALA A 797 -64.31 -20.14 -17.61
N ALA A 798 -65.58 -20.26 -17.23
CA ALA A 798 -66.05 -20.05 -15.85
C ALA A 798 -65.46 -21.01 -14.80
N THR A 799 -64.80 -22.10 -15.21
CA THR A 799 -64.32 -23.17 -14.32
C THR A 799 -62.80 -23.27 -14.23
N LEU A 800 -62.05 -22.54 -15.07
CA LEU A 800 -60.59 -22.68 -15.17
C LEU A 800 -59.82 -21.99 -14.03
N ALA A 801 -60.35 -20.92 -13.42
CA ALA A 801 -59.72 -20.27 -12.26
C ALA A 801 -60.55 -20.49 -10.98
N LEU A 802 -59.97 -21.10 -9.96
CA LEU A 802 -60.61 -21.38 -8.67
C LEU A 802 -60.26 -20.27 -7.66
N GLY A 803 -61.23 -19.39 -7.33
CA GLY A 803 -61.07 -18.28 -6.36
C GLY A 803 -62.35 -17.43 -6.18
N GLU A 804 -62.37 -16.53 -5.18
CA GLU A 804 -63.52 -15.65 -4.85
C GLU A 804 -63.72 -14.47 -5.84
N THR A 805 -62.82 -14.29 -6.80
CA THR A 805 -62.89 -13.29 -7.88
C THR A 805 -63.48 -13.93 -9.14
N THR A 806 -64.60 -13.36 -9.61
CA THR A 806 -65.32 -13.81 -10.80
C THR A 806 -64.45 -13.68 -12.04
N PHE A 807 -63.90 -14.82 -12.48
CA PHE A 807 -63.18 -14.98 -13.74
C PHE A 807 -64.02 -14.55 -14.96
N PHE A 808 -65.36 -14.48 -14.84
CA PHE A 808 -66.27 -13.85 -15.80
C PHE A 808 -67.51 -13.28 -15.10
N TYR A 809 -67.72 -11.96 -15.13
CA TYR A 809 -68.99 -11.35 -14.73
C TYR A 809 -69.82 -10.93 -15.95
N ASN A 810 -71.12 -11.27 -15.94
CA ASN A 810 -72.16 -10.86 -16.90
C ASN A 810 -72.50 -9.35 -16.79
N GLY A 811 -71.53 -8.48 -17.05
CA GLY A 811 -71.70 -7.03 -17.19
C GLY A 811 -71.67 -6.59 -18.65
N VAL A 812 -72.07 -5.35 -18.92
CA VAL A 812 -72.33 -4.71 -20.25
C VAL A 812 -71.18 -4.78 -21.29
N GLY A 813 -69.99 -5.29 -20.94
CA GLY A 813 -68.88 -5.54 -21.87
C GLY A 813 -68.94 -6.93 -22.53
N SER A 814 -68.31 -7.11 -23.69
CA SER A 814 -68.27 -8.40 -24.39
C SER A 814 -66.94 -9.11 -24.19
N VAL A 815 -66.95 -10.30 -23.57
CA VAL A 815 -65.82 -11.23 -23.63
C VAL A 815 -66.06 -12.23 -24.77
N SER A 816 -65.06 -12.44 -25.63
CA SER A 816 -65.13 -13.44 -26.70
C SER A 816 -63.93 -14.37 -26.70
N PHE A 817 -64.16 -15.63 -27.08
CA PHE A 817 -63.17 -16.69 -27.18
C PHE A 817 -63.14 -17.18 -28.63
N GLN A 818 -61.97 -17.10 -29.27
CA GLN A 818 -61.76 -17.40 -30.69
C GLN A 818 -60.69 -18.48 -30.89
#